data_AF-A0A9X2RKN0-F1
#
_entry.id   AF-A0A9X2RKN0-F1
#
_cell.length_a   1.000
_cell.length_b   1.000
_cell.length_c   1.000
_cell.angle_alpha   90.00
_cell.angle_beta   90.00
_cell.angle_gamma   90.00
#
_symmetry.space_group_name_H-M   'P 1'
#
loop_
_entity.id
_entity.type
_entity.pdbx_description
1 polymer ?
#
loop_
_entity_poly.entity_id
_entity_poly.type
_entity_poly.pdbx_seq_one_letter_code
_entity_poly.pdbx_strand_id
1 'polypeptide(L)'
;MTRNRHTYLYTGLILAAGLHALPAYADHSGQPASAALVGDLQSELGCPGDWQPECSATELIFDGENWSRTFTLPEGDYLFKVALNDAWDENYGAGGAASGDNIPLSVKGGPAEITFTYSHATHVIENDAPIPEPDAVTIAGSFQFELGCSGDWQAECLVTGLAFDEEDGVWQGTFQVPAGDWEYKAPIDLSWDENYGANAVRGGGNIGLSLGEARDVKFYFSNATKWVTDNVNSTIVTAAGSFQSELGCSGDWQPWCLQSWMQDVDGDGIYTFSTKDIPAGSYEVKAALNEGWDESYGAGGGGANLPFTVPSDGALVVFSFDTSTNELTVGGELPKGDLSLAQAYWLSDDVIAWDVPGDAVVSIHHADEGGLGLSASGVTGGEAIELVRVGSVGGEEAEKFRHLSGLPAFRLPAGDRTLIDDILRGQFVLSAVDASGEPLDATAIQAPGVLDDLYGNDEALGVSFDGGAPTLRVWAPTAHNVRLHLFDGPTGGTAQVIDMERDDATGNWSAEGSAGWEGRYYLYEVEVFARSTGRVETNLVTDPYSVSLSMDSLRSQILDLSDPATKPAGWDGMRKARLRSPEDISVYELHVRDFSISDESVPEAERGTFEAFANLSSTGMKHLRSLSRAGLSHVHLLPAFDCATIPEDRSTHKTPGDLSGFASDSTAQQEAIDAIRDEDGFNWCYDPYHYTVPEGSYTAEPDGAARVKAFREMVAGLDRVGLRVVMDVVYNHTSGSGQGSTSVLDRIVPDYYHRLNGDGFIETSSCCANTATEHDMMEKLMVDSLETWAKEYKVDGFRFDLMGHHTRGNILKAKERLQSLTMAEDGVHGPAIYLYGEGWNFGEVANDARFTQAAQNNMGEGTGVGTFNDRLRDAVRGGGPFDQGADHVRRQGFANGLYTAPNFLRSGSEDERRELLFFTDWVRLGLAGSLEDYSFETSDGQVKTGAEIDYFGSPGAGYTSDPQEIINYVAAHDNETLFDINAYKLPRDVSQEDRVRAQIVATSTVLLAQGIPFIHAGQEILRSKSMDRNSYNSGDWFNHLGLDGTDNGWGRGLPPRGDNEANWDEQGALLRNPELAMPKELIALSQAMTEEFLAIRSQHRLFRLTTGEQVKANLHFYNTGPEQIPGLVVMGLGPDRDAPEIVVLFNADDQAVSFEMPGHFRLHPRQKASADPVTRLADHDRQSFAVPARTTSVFLANGKSGRRVGRR
;
A
#
# COMPACT_ATOMS: atom_id res chain seq x y z
N MET A 1 -22.67 -4.91 55.97
CA MET A 1 -21.73 -4.58 57.07
C MET A 1 -20.34 -4.91 56.52
N THR A 2 -19.40 -4.01 56.24
CA THR A 2 -19.10 -2.65 56.68
C THR A 2 -18.20 -2.04 55.59
N ARG A 3 -18.46 -0.78 55.19
CA ARG A 3 -17.52 0.08 54.45
C ARG A 3 -16.24 0.29 55.28
N ASN A 4 -15.11 0.52 54.63
CA ASN A 4 -14.22 1.62 55.03
C ASN A 4 -13.25 2.06 53.92
N ARG A 5 -13.32 3.37 53.65
CA ARG A 5 -12.28 4.21 53.08
C ARG A 5 -11.24 4.53 54.17
N HIS A 6 -9.97 4.72 53.80
CA HIS A 6 -9.17 5.95 54.03
C HIS A 6 -7.64 5.69 53.98
N THR A 7 -7.01 6.30 52.97
CA THR A 7 -5.94 7.31 53.04
C THR A 7 -4.96 7.29 54.23
N TYR A 8 -3.64 7.25 53.98
CA TYR A 8 -2.71 8.40 54.16
C TYR A 8 -1.20 8.06 53.96
N LEU A 9 -0.55 8.95 53.20
CA LEU A 9 0.82 9.51 53.35
C LEU A 9 2.06 8.59 53.32
N TYR A 10 2.90 8.79 52.30
CA TYR A 10 4.34 9.00 52.50
C TYR A 10 4.87 10.15 51.63
N THR A 11 5.58 11.05 52.30
CA THR A 11 6.31 12.24 51.84
C THR A 11 7.48 11.92 50.92
N GLY A 12 7.74 12.85 49.98
CA GLY A 12 8.70 12.71 48.89
C GLY A 12 10.19 12.79 49.23
N LEU A 13 10.98 12.44 48.21
CA LEU A 13 12.33 12.94 47.98
C LEU A 13 12.52 13.13 46.47
N ILE A 14 12.99 14.32 46.11
CA ILE A 14 13.23 14.83 44.76
C ILE A 14 14.48 14.16 44.18
N LEU A 15 14.37 13.59 42.97
CA LEU A 15 15.50 13.43 42.05
C LEU A 15 15.04 13.91 40.67
N ALA A 16 15.72 14.93 40.17
CA ALA A 16 15.48 15.53 38.87
C ALA A 16 15.85 14.54 37.76
N ALA A 17 14.88 14.18 36.93
CA ALA A 17 15.08 13.62 35.60
C ALA A 17 14.52 14.65 34.61
N GLY A 18 15.34 14.98 33.61
CA GLY A 18 15.07 16.06 32.66
C GLY A 18 13.79 15.80 31.87
N LEU A 19 12.94 16.83 31.79
CA LEU A 19 11.98 16.94 30.70
C LEU A 19 12.78 17.01 29.39
N HIS A 20 12.57 16.05 28.49
CA HIS A 20 12.74 16.33 27.07
C HIS A 20 11.39 16.85 26.60
N ALA A 21 11.39 18.12 26.21
CA ALA A 21 10.25 18.77 25.60
C ALA A 21 9.90 18.03 24.30
N LEU A 22 8.61 17.78 24.11
CA LEU A 22 8.04 17.45 22.81
C LEU A 22 8.29 18.65 21.86
N PRO A 23 8.51 18.42 20.56
CA PRO A 23 8.69 19.52 19.62
C PRO A 23 7.36 20.28 19.51
N ALA A 24 7.39 21.55 19.89
CA ALA A 24 6.32 22.49 19.60
C ALA A 24 6.46 22.93 18.14
N TYR A 25 5.33 23.02 17.43
CA TYR A 25 5.24 23.79 16.20
C TYR A 25 5.74 25.22 16.46
N ALA A 26 6.49 25.78 15.52
CA ALA A 26 7.10 27.09 15.66
C ALA A 26 6.03 28.18 15.80
N ASP A 27 5.92 28.74 17.01
CA ASP A 27 5.35 30.05 17.31
C ASP A 27 6.12 31.07 16.45
N HIS A 28 5.44 31.97 15.73
CA HIS A 28 6.13 33.03 14.97
C HIS A 28 7.18 33.70 15.87
N SER A 29 8.45 33.66 15.47
CA SER A 29 9.44 34.56 16.07
C SER A 29 8.98 36.00 15.83
N GLY A 30 9.26 36.92 16.76
CA GLY A 30 9.01 38.33 16.47
C GLY A 30 9.85 38.77 15.27
N GLN A 31 9.35 39.72 14.48
CA GLN A 31 10.03 40.27 13.28
C GLN A 31 11.57 40.29 13.45
N PRO A 32 12.33 39.58 12.59
CA PRO A 32 13.76 39.43 12.76
C PRO A 32 14.47 40.77 12.59
N ALA A 33 15.64 40.90 13.22
CA ALA A 33 16.49 42.06 13.08
C ALA A 33 17.20 42.10 11.71
N SER A 34 17.45 40.93 11.12
CA SER A 34 18.07 40.76 9.80
C SER A 34 17.60 39.45 9.14
N ALA A 35 17.65 39.41 7.81
CA ALA A 35 17.50 38.20 7.01
C ALA A 35 18.63 38.16 5.97
N ALA A 36 19.39 37.07 5.91
CA ALA A 36 20.49 36.91 4.98
C ALA A 36 20.21 35.77 3.99
N LEU A 37 20.53 35.99 2.71
CA LEU A 37 20.59 34.94 1.71
C LEU A 37 21.89 34.15 1.90
N VAL A 38 21.78 32.86 2.20
CA VAL A 38 22.91 32.01 2.63
C VAL A 38 22.99 30.77 1.76
N GLY A 39 24.16 30.48 1.18
CA GLY A 39 24.32 29.40 0.23
C GLY A 39 25.66 29.40 -0.50
N ASP A 40 25.78 28.53 -1.51
CA ASP A 40 26.96 28.39 -2.39
C ASP A 40 27.18 29.63 -3.30
N LEU A 41 26.25 30.57 -3.28
CA LEU A 41 26.29 31.81 -4.04
C LEU A 41 27.04 32.95 -3.32
N GLN A 42 27.32 32.81 -2.03
CA GLN A 42 27.79 33.94 -1.21
C GLN A 42 29.21 34.39 -1.55
N SER A 43 30.12 33.48 -1.89
CA SER A 43 31.49 33.86 -2.31
C SER A 43 31.47 34.71 -3.58
N GLU A 44 30.57 34.40 -4.51
CA GLU A 44 30.38 35.14 -5.75
C GLU A 44 29.78 36.53 -5.50
N LEU A 45 28.97 36.67 -4.45
CA LEU A 45 28.35 37.93 -4.03
C LEU A 45 29.22 38.78 -3.08
N GLY A 46 30.47 38.37 -2.86
CA GLY A 46 31.46 39.16 -2.11
C GLY A 46 31.54 38.83 -0.62
N CYS A 47 30.97 37.70 -0.18
CA CYS A 47 31.24 37.16 1.16
C CYS A 47 32.64 36.51 1.24
N PRO A 48 33.24 36.42 2.44
CA PRO A 48 34.50 35.69 2.66
C PRO A 48 34.46 34.19 2.34
N GLY A 49 33.27 33.59 2.29
CA GLY A 49 33.01 32.21 1.89
C GLY A 49 31.51 31.89 1.90
N ASP A 50 31.17 30.65 1.57
CA ASP A 50 29.79 30.17 1.48
C ASP A 50 29.20 29.73 2.82
N TRP A 51 27.87 29.71 2.89
CA TRP A 51 27.08 29.30 4.05
C TRP A 51 27.35 30.10 5.35
N GLN A 52 27.50 31.42 5.22
CA GLN A 52 27.78 32.37 6.31
C GLN A 52 26.57 33.27 6.60
N PRO A 53 25.73 32.97 7.61
CA PRO A 53 24.58 33.79 8.00
C PRO A 53 24.93 35.23 8.36
N GLU A 54 26.11 35.46 8.91
CA GLU A 54 26.57 36.77 9.37
C GLU A 54 27.11 37.68 8.24
N CYS A 55 27.08 37.22 7.00
CA CYS A 55 27.64 37.98 5.88
C CYS A 55 26.71 39.12 5.45
N SER A 56 27.11 40.37 5.76
CA SER A 56 26.35 41.56 5.36
C SER A 56 26.27 41.81 3.84
N ALA A 57 27.09 41.12 3.03
CA ALA A 57 27.07 41.28 1.58
C ALA A 57 25.78 40.71 0.96
N THR A 58 25.21 39.66 1.56
CA THR A 58 23.99 38.99 1.12
C THR A 58 22.79 39.21 2.03
N GLU A 59 22.87 40.21 2.91
CA GLU A 59 21.76 40.67 3.75
C GLU A 59 20.66 41.30 2.88
N LEU A 60 19.42 40.85 3.08
CA LEU A 60 18.23 41.33 2.41
C LEU A 60 17.73 42.62 3.06
N ILE A 61 16.96 43.42 2.33
CA ILE A 61 16.47 44.72 2.80
C ILE A 61 14.97 44.61 3.09
N PHE A 62 14.58 44.91 4.33
CA PHE A 62 13.18 44.95 4.72
C PHE A 62 12.49 46.21 4.17
N ASP A 63 11.41 46.06 3.41
CA ASP A 63 10.65 47.16 2.80
C ASP A 63 9.40 47.58 3.60
N GLY A 64 9.12 46.88 4.70
CA GLY A 64 7.92 47.08 5.52
C GLY A 64 7.02 45.84 5.53
N GLU A 65 7.22 44.91 4.60
CA GLU A 65 6.43 43.69 4.46
C GLU A 65 7.31 42.48 4.18
N ASN A 66 8.23 42.57 3.21
CA ASN A 66 9.14 41.51 2.82
C ASN A 66 10.61 41.94 2.92
N TRP A 67 11.51 40.97 2.96
CA TRP A 67 12.95 41.17 2.87
C TRP A 67 13.39 40.88 1.43
N SER A 68 13.89 41.87 0.71
CA SER A 68 14.26 41.70 -0.70
C SER A 68 15.59 42.35 -1.06
N ARG A 69 16.32 41.76 -2.02
CA ARG A 69 17.51 42.36 -2.62
C ARG A 69 17.85 41.73 -3.97
N THR A 70 18.27 42.56 -4.92
CA THR A 70 18.81 42.13 -6.22
C THR A 70 20.33 41.94 -6.14
N PHE A 71 20.80 40.82 -6.68
CA PHE A 71 22.20 40.46 -6.80
C PHE A 71 22.55 40.15 -8.25
N THR A 72 23.78 40.48 -8.68
CA THR A 72 24.30 40.00 -9.96
C THR A 72 25.04 38.69 -9.73
N LEU A 73 24.46 37.57 -10.14
CA LEU A 73 25.06 36.24 -10.00
C LEU A 73 25.71 35.81 -11.33
N PRO A 74 26.94 35.25 -11.30
CA PRO A 74 27.54 34.66 -12.48
C PRO A 74 26.81 33.38 -12.91
N GLU A 75 27.13 32.89 -14.11
CA GLU A 75 26.64 31.60 -14.59
C GLU A 75 27.13 30.47 -13.67
N GLY A 76 26.21 29.61 -13.24
CA GLY A 76 26.48 28.53 -12.29
C GLY A 76 25.22 27.89 -11.73
N ASP A 77 25.40 26.79 -11.01
CA ASP A 77 24.34 26.12 -10.26
C ASP A 77 24.62 26.33 -8.77
N TYR A 78 23.62 26.80 -8.03
CA TYR A 78 23.73 27.25 -6.65
C TYR A 78 22.67 26.58 -5.78
N LEU A 79 23.00 26.37 -4.51
CA LEU A 79 22.06 26.01 -3.46
C LEU A 79 21.99 27.13 -2.43
N PHE A 80 20.80 27.50 -1.96
CA PHE A 80 20.64 28.58 -1.00
C PHE A 80 19.42 28.42 -0.08
N LYS A 81 19.39 29.26 0.97
CA LYS A 81 18.32 29.42 1.97
C LYS A 81 18.34 30.84 2.53
N VAL A 82 17.42 31.13 3.45
CA VAL A 82 17.46 32.36 4.27
C VAL A 82 17.69 32.02 5.74
N ALA A 83 18.68 32.68 6.34
CA ALA A 83 18.96 32.62 7.78
C ALA A 83 18.57 33.94 8.44
N LEU A 84 17.99 33.88 9.63
CA LEU A 84 17.53 35.05 10.37
C LEU A 84 18.51 35.45 11.48
N ASN A 85 18.55 36.75 11.78
CA ASN A 85 19.31 37.32 12.89
C ASN A 85 20.81 36.95 12.87
N ASP A 86 21.40 36.89 11.67
CA ASP A 86 22.81 36.58 11.44
C ASP A 86 23.28 35.22 12.02
N ALA A 87 22.37 34.27 12.20
CA ALA A 87 22.64 32.95 12.77
C ALA A 87 21.80 31.83 12.14
N TRP A 88 22.24 30.58 12.29
CA TRP A 88 21.50 29.39 11.82
C TRP A 88 20.38 28.94 12.77
N ASP A 89 20.24 29.59 13.93
CA ASP A 89 19.26 29.23 14.96
C ASP A 89 17.82 29.23 14.42
N GLU A 90 17.55 30.08 13.43
CA GLU A 90 16.29 30.13 12.70
C GLU A 90 16.57 30.39 11.21
N ASN A 91 16.14 29.47 10.36
CA ASN A 91 16.37 29.53 8.92
C ASN A 91 15.27 28.78 8.17
N TYR A 92 15.07 29.15 6.91
CA TYR A 92 13.99 28.64 6.07
C TYR A 92 14.52 28.21 4.71
N GLY A 93 14.02 27.09 4.22
CA GLY A 93 14.42 26.46 2.96
C GLY A 93 13.27 26.34 1.96
N ALA A 94 13.32 25.31 1.11
CA ALA A 94 12.29 25.03 0.10
C ALA A 94 10.89 24.98 0.73
N GLY A 95 9.92 25.61 0.06
CA GLY A 95 8.53 25.72 0.53
C GLY A 95 8.34 26.55 1.81
N GLY A 96 9.36 27.31 2.24
CA GLY A 96 9.31 28.08 3.49
C GLY A 96 9.43 27.22 4.75
N ALA A 97 9.83 25.95 4.63
CA ALA A 97 9.97 25.06 5.76
C ALA A 97 11.13 25.48 6.69
N ALA A 98 10.87 25.49 8.01
CA ALA A 98 11.87 25.76 9.03
C ALA A 98 12.96 24.67 9.01
N SER A 99 14.23 25.07 8.85
CA SER A 99 15.33 24.15 8.56
C SER A 99 15.08 23.21 7.37
N GLY A 100 14.18 23.59 6.46
CA GLY A 100 13.78 22.82 5.27
C GLY A 100 14.92 22.67 4.27
N ASP A 101 14.72 21.97 3.16
CA ASP A 101 15.79 21.66 2.19
C ASP A 101 16.36 22.89 1.48
N ASN A 102 17.58 22.76 0.92
CA ASN A 102 18.21 23.85 0.15
C ASN A 102 17.43 24.10 -1.15
N ILE A 103 17.29 25.36 -1.52
CA ILE A 103 16.62 25.78 -2.76
C ILE A 103 17.66 25.77 -3.89
N PRO A 104 17.44 25.00 -4.96
CA PRO A 104 18.30 25.05 -6.14
C PRO A 104 18.03 26.30 -6.97
N LEU A 105 19.11 26.87 -7.54
CA LEU A 105 19.07 27.96 -8.50
C LEU A 105 20.08 27.69 -9.60
N SER A 106 19.65 27.73 -10.86
CA SER A 106 20.54 27.66 -12.01
C SER A 106 20.55 28.99 -12.75
N VAL A 107 21.73 29.56 -12.95
CA VAL A 107 21.95 30.76 -13.74
C VAL A 107 22.66 30.35 -15.02
N LYS A 108 21.98 30.44 -16.16
CA LYS A 108 22.51 30.08 -17.49
C LYS A 108 22.58 31.33 -18.39
N GLY A 109 23.51 31.34 -19.36
CA GLY A 109 23.59 32.42 -20.37
C GLY A 109 24.43 33.64 -19.97
N GLY A 110 25.22 33.55 -18.89
CA GLY A 110 26.08 34.62 -18.38
C GLY A 110 25.56 35.22 -17.07
N PRO A 111 26.20 36.29 -16.56
CA PRO A 111 25.77 36.90 -15.31
C PRO A 111 24.35 37.51 -15.41
N ALA A 112 23.49 37.19 -14.45
CA ALA A 112 22.10 37.66 -14.38
C ALA A 112 21.86 38.50 -13.12
N GLU A 113 21.04 39.54 -13.23
CA GLU A 113 20.50 40.23 -12.06
C GLU A 113 19.29 39.45 -11.55
N ILE A 114 19.37 38.95 -10.32
CA ILE A 114 18.36 38.13 -9.68
C ILE A 114 17.95 38.78 -8.36
N THR A 115 16.67 39.10 -8.23
CA THR A 115 16.00 39.59 -7.03
C THR A 115 15.51 38.42 -6.20
N PHE A 116 16.00 38.31 -4.97
CA PHE A 116 15.51 37.34 -4.00
C PHE A 116 14.59 38.05 -3.03
N THR A 117 13.45 37.43 -2.73
CA THR A 117 12.47 37.94 -1.78
C THR A 117 12.16 36.87 -0.74
N TYR A 118 12.21 37.24 0.53
CA TYR A 118 11.82 36.42 1.66
C TYR A 118 10.65 37.07 2.37
N SER A 119 9.54 36.35 2.46
CA SER A 119 8.41 36.77 3.29
C SER A 119 8.59 36.23 4.70
N HIS A 120 8.60 37.12 5.69
CA HIS A 120 8.62 36.67 7.08
C HIS A 120 7.26 36.10 7.53
N ALA A 121 6.17 36.46 6.86
CA ALA A 121 4.83 35.98 7.18
C ALA A 121 4.62 34.52 6.74
N THR A 122 5.06 34.18 5.53
CA THR A 122 4.89 32.83 4.95
C THR A 122 6.17 31.99 4.99
N HIS A 123 7.31 32.60 5.32
CA HIS A 123 8.65 32.02 5.26
C HIS A 123 9.12 31.58 3.86
N VAL A 124 8.30 31.80 2.83
CA VAL A 124 8.61 31.46 1.45
C VAL A 124 9.72 32.37 0.91
N ILE A 125 10.62 31.76 0.13
CA ILE A 125 11.73 32.44 -0.53
C ILE A 125 11.52 32.31 -2.03
N GLU A 126 11.41 33.46 -2.70
CA GLU A 126 11.20 33.58 -4.14
C GLU A 126 12.44 34.19 -4.81
N ASN A 127 12.61 33.91 -6.10
CA ASN A 127 13.58 34.60 -6.94
C ASN A 127 13.02 34.79 -8.36
N ASP A 128 13.48 35.82 -9.06
CA ASP A 128 13.08 36.15 -10.44
C ASP A 128 14.03 35.58 -11.50
N ALA A 129 14.80 34.52 -11.18
CA ALA A 129 15.69 33.91 -12.15
C ALA A 129 14.89 33.24 -13.27
N PRO A 130 15.34 33.34 -14.54
CA PRO A 130 14.71 32.62 -15.64
C PRO A 130 14.75 31.12 -15.36
N ILE A 131 13.59 30.45 -15.40
CA ILE A 131 13.51 28.99 -15.29
C ILE A 131 14.17 28.43 -16.55
N PRO A 132 15.28 27.67 -16.43
CA PRO A 132 15.89 27.05 -17.61
C PRO A 132 14.93 26.03 -18.20
N GLU A 133 14.81 26.04 -19.52
CA GLU A 133 14.05 25.02 -20.24
C GLU A 133 14.74 23.66 -20.10
N PRO A 134 13.97 22.56 -19.93
CA PRO A 134 14.51 21.21 -19.92
C PRO A 134 15.18 20.88 -21.25
N ASP A 135 16.09 19.91 -21.25
CA ASP A 135 16.73 19.43 -22.48
C ASP A 135 15.74 18.63 -23.34
N ALA A 136 14.75 17.98 -22.72
CA ALA A 136 13.67 17.28 -23.43
C ALA A 136 12.38 17.16 -22.60
N VAL A 137 11.24 17.19 -23.29
CA VAL A 137 9.93 16.81 -22.74
C VAL A 137 9.30 15.79 -23.66
N THR A 138 8.82 14.68 -23.12
CA THR A 138 8.06 13.66 -23.87
C THR A 138 6.67 13.51 -23.29
N ILE A 139 5.72 13.02 -24.07
CA ILE A 139 4.43 12.55 -23.56
C ILE A 139 4.49 11.04 -23.45
N ALA A 140 4.51 10.54 -22.23
CA ALA A 140 4.53 9.11 -21.93
C ALA A 140 3.16 8.65 -21.44
N GLY A 141 2.63 7.59 -22.04
CA GLY A 141 1.25 7.17 -21.81
C GLY A 141 0.95 5.80 -22.39
N SER A 142 -0.27 5.32 -22.18
CA SER A 142 -0.76 4.01 -22.63
C SER A 142 -1.07 3.90 -24.13
N PHE A 143 -0.71 4.93 -24.91
CA PHE A 143 -0.88 4.98 -26.37
C PHE A 143 0.45 5.04 -27.14
N GLN A 144 1.58 5.03 -26.44
CA GLN A 144 2.90 5.31 -27.02
C GLN A 144 3.30 4.24 -28.02
N PHE A 145 2.98 2.97 -27.73
CA PHE A 145 3.24 1.86 -28.61
C PHE A 145 2.52 2.04 -29.97
N GLU A 146 1.26 2.46 -29.96
CA GLU A 146 0.45 2.76 -31.14
C GLU A 146 1.03 3.90 -31.97
N LEU A 147 1.66 4.87 -31.31
CA LEU A 147 2.36 5.99 -31.97
C LEU A 147 3.75 5.62 -32.51
N GLY A 148 4.24 4.40 -32.23
CA GLY A 148 5.47 3.86 -32.76
C GLY A 148 6.65 3.82 -31.79
N CYS A 149 6.41 3.98 -30.50
CA CYS A 149 7.38 3.64 -29.44
C CYS A 149 7.57 2.11 -29.34
N SER A 150 8.60 1.68 -28.61
CA SER A 150 8.86 0.25 -28.38
C SER A 150 7.93 -0.40 -27.34
N GLY A 151 7.22 0.42 -26.57
CA GLY A 151 6.21 0.06 -25.60
C GLY A 151 5.53 1.32 -25.06
N ASP A 152 4.67 1.16 -24.07
CA ASP A 152 4.00 2.25 -23.38
C ASP A 152 4.78 2.76 -22.17
N TRP A 153 4.43 3.96 -21.69
CA TRP A 153 5.03 4.60 -20.51
C TRP A 153 6.56 4.72 -20.57
N GLN A 154 7.10 4.92 -21.77
CA GLN A 154 8.53 5.10 -22.02
C GLN A 154 8.90 6.58 -21.96
N ALA A 155 9.48 7.03 -20.85
CA ALA A 155 9.94 8.42 -20.69
C ALA A 155 10.98 8.81 -21.75
N GLU A 156 11.81 7.86 -22.16
CA GLU A 156 12.88 8.04 -23.13
C GLU A 156 12.42 7.97 -24.60
N CYS A 157 11.15 7.70 -24.87
CA CYS A 157 10.66 7.58 -26.25
C CYS A 157 10.52 8.94 -26.94
N LEU A 158 11.52 9.28 -27.76
CA LEU A 158 11.51 10.52 -28.56
C LEU A 158 10.46 10.55 -29.69
N VAL A 159 9.76 9.45 -29.97
CA VAL A 159 8.67 9.44 -30.96
C VAL A 159 7.51 10.32 -30.50
N THR A 160 7.27 10.39 -29.20
CA THR A 160 6.29 11.29 -28.56
C THR A 160 6.96 12.48 -27.88
N GLY A 161 8.16 12.86 -28.34
CA GLY A 161 8.86 14.05 -27.88
C GLY A 161 8.14 15.33 -28.32
N LEU A 162 8.00 16.27 -27.40
CA LEU A 162 7.53 17.62 -27.68
C LEU A 162 8.69 18.46 -28.22
N ALA A 163 8.38 19.46 -29.05
CA ALA A 163 9.32 20.46 -29.50
C ALA A 163 9.08 21.76 -28.74
N PHE A 164 10.15 22.37 -28.22
CA PHE A 164 10.09 23.70 -27.66
C PHE A 164 9.93 24.74 -28.77
N ASP A 165 8.91 25.59 -28.66
CA ASP A 165 8.75 26.74 -29.54
C ASP A 165 9.30 27.99 -28.85
N GLU A 166 10.43 28.51 -29.35
CA GLU A 166 11.08 29.70 -28.79
C GLU A 166 10.24 30.99 -28.93
N GLU A 167 9.28 31.05 -29.87
CA GLU A 167 8.44 32.24 -30.05
C GLU A 167 7.35 32.32 -28.97
N ASP A 168 6.89 31.19 -28.44
CA ASP A 168 5.82 31.16 -27.44
C ASP A 168 6.17 30.56 -26.07
N GLY A 169 7.36 29.97 -25.91
CA GLY A 169 7.88 29.49 -24.63
C GLY A 169 7.22 28.21 -24.13
N VAL A 170 6.57 27.43 -25.02
CA VAL A 170 5.84 26.21 -24.66
C VAL A 170 6.36 25.01 -25.45
N TRP A 171 6.43 23.84 -24.79
CA TRP A 171 6.71 22.56 -25.45
C TRP A 171 5.44 22.01 -26.08
N GLN A 172 5.49 21.68 -27.36
CA GLN A 172 4.30 21.29 -28.14
C GLN A 172 4.56 20.11 -29.06
N GLY A 173 3.53 19.29 -29.29
CA GLY A 173 3.60 18.14 -30.18
C GLY A 173 2.22 17.73 -30.66
N THR A 174 2.08 17.32 -31.91
CA THR A 174 0.81 16.83 -32.45
C THR A 174 0.98 15.41 -32.94
N PHE A 175 0.15 14.52 -32.43
CA PHE A 175 0.19 13.10 -32.75
C PHE A 175 -1.19 12.62 -33.20
N GLN A 176 -1.21 11.67 -34.13
CA GLN A 176 -2.44 11.04 -34.59
C GLN A 176 -2.81 9.92 -33.61
N VAL A 177 -3.57 10.22 -32.57
CA VAL A 177 -3.92 9.26 -31.51
C VAL A 177 -5.13 8.41 -31.95
N PRO A 178 -5.09 7.07 -31.81
CA PRO A 178 -6.21 6.21 -32.14
C PRO A 178 -7.45 6.41 -31.26
N ALA A 179 -8.60 5.89 -31.70
CA ALA A 179 -9.80 5.83 -30.87
C ALA A 179 -9.57 4.89 -29.68
N GLY A 180 -10.02 5.27 -28.49
CA GLY A 180 -9.81 4.53 -27.25
C GLY A 180 -9.82 5.44 -26.03
N ASP A 181 -9.70 4.81 -24.86
CA ASP A 181 -9.48 5.49 -23.59
C ASP A 181 -8.01 5.31 -23.23
N TRP A 182 -7.30 6.43 -23.10
CA TRP A 182 -5.87 6.44 -22.89
C TRP A 182 -5.51 7.25 -21.65
N GLU A 183 -4.27 7.13 -21.20
CA GLU A 183 -3.72 7.94 -20.11
C GLU A 183 -2.30 8.42 -20.44
N TYR A 184 -1.89 9.59 -19.94
CA TYR A 184 -0.54 10.12 -20.17
C TYR A 184 -0.02 11.05 -19.06
N LYS A 185 1.30 11.31 -19.11
CA LYS A 185 2.07 12.27 -18.31
C LYS A 185 3.22 12.88 -19.12
N ALA A 186 3.84 13.93 -18.58
CA ALA A 186 5.06 14.54 -19.13
C ALA A 186 6.28 14.24 -18.24
N PRO A 187 7.07 13.20 -18.54
CA PRO A 187 8.42 13.07 -18.00
C PRO A 187 9.38 14.11 -18.58
N ILE A 188 10.32 14.54 -17.75
CA ILE A 188 11.30 15.59 -18.04
C ILE A 188 12.68 14.95 -18.22
N ASP A 189 13.42 15.44 -19.22
CA ASP A 189 14.78 15.01 -19.56
C ASP A 189 14.94 13.50 -19.74
N LEU A 190 13.92 12.88 -20.36
CA LEU A 190 13.88 11.46 -20.71
C LEU A 190 13.94 10.52 -19.49
N SER A 191 13.55 11.00 -18.31
CA SER A 191 13.51 10.24 -17.05
C SER A 191 12.18 10.43 -16.32
N TRP A 192 11.85 9.48 -15.45
CA TRP A 192 10.72 9.58 -14.52
C TRP A 192 11.08 10.31 -13.21
N ASP A 193 12.36 10.64 -12.98
CA ASP A 193 12.83 11.33 -11.77
C ASP A 193 12.13 12.68 -11.55
N GLU A 194 11.80 13.38 -12.63
CA GLU A 194 10.93 14.54 -12.64
C GLU A 194 9.89 14.34 -13.75
N ASN A 195 8.62 14.35 -13.36
CA ASN A 195 7.52 14.19 -14.27
C ASN A 195 6.29 14.90 -13.71
N TYR A 196 5.39 15.27 -14.60
CA TYR A 196 4.18 16.00 -14.26
C TYR A 196 2.96 15.33 -14.90
N GLY A 197 1.89 15.27 -14.12
CA GLY A 197 0.62 14.68 -14.54
C GLY A 197 -0.54 15.64 -14.28
N ALA A 198 -1.67 15.11 -13.85
CA ALA A 198 -2.84 15.90 -13.49
C ALA A 198 -2.47 17.01 -12.49
N ASN A 199 -3.07 18.19 -12.69
CA ASN A 199 -2.93 19.39 -11.86
C ASN A 199 -1.51 19.96 -11.72
N ALA A 200 -0.63 19.72 -12.71
CA ALA A 200 0.77 20.15 -12.69
C ALA A 200 1.57 19.66 -11.47
N VAL A 201 1.11 18.61 -10.79
CA VAL A 201 1.77 18.07 -9.60
C VAL A 201 2.95 17.22 -10.05
N ARG A 202 4.11 17.43 -9.41
CA ARG A 202 5.28 16.58 -9.62
C ARG A 202 4.98 15.17 -9.17
N GLY A 203 5.07 14.19 -10.08
CA GLY A 203 4.66 12.82 -9.82
C GLY A 203 3.14 12.67 -9.62
N GLY A 204 2.33 13.65 -10.05
CA GLY A 204 0.87 13.66 -9.93
C GLY A 204 0.18 12.50 -10.64
N GLY A 205 -1.15 12.41 -10.58
CA GLY A 205 -1.93 11.35 -11.26
C GLY A 205 -1.78 11.36 -12.79
N ASN A 206 -2.15 10.29 -13.48
CA ASN A 206 -2.19 10.27 -14.95
C ASN A 206 -3.34 11.13 -15.47
N ILE A 207 -3.20 11.69 -16.68
CA ILE A 207 -4.28 12.43 -17.35
C ILE A 207 -4.97 11.50 -18.34
N GLY A 208 -6.26 11.26 -18.14
CA GLY A 208 -7.08 10.45 -19.04
C GLY A 208 -7.43 11.18 -20.34
N LEU A 209 -7.45 10.49 -21.47
CA LEU A 209 -7.77 11.01 -22.80
C LEU A 209 -8.70 10.01 -23.51
N SER A 210 -9.98 10.37 -23.63
CA SER A 210 -11.00 9.53 -24.29
C SER A 210 -11.32 10.03 -25.70
N LEU A 211 -11.15 9.16 -26.70
CA LEU A 211 -11.34 9.48 -28.11
C LEU A 211 -12.32 8.51 -28.79
N GLY A 212 -13.46 9.04 -29.26
CA GLY A 212 -14.45 8.24 -30.00
C GLY A 212 -14.01 7.84 -31.41
N GLU A 213 -13.03 8.54 -32.00
CA GLU A 213 -12.39 8.19 -33.27
C GLU A 213 -10.94 8.67 -33.30
N ALA A 214 -10.11 8.06 -34.15
CA ALA A 214 -8.72 8.47 -34.29
C ALA A 214 -8.61 9.89 -34.85
N ARG A 215 -7.83 10.76 -34.21
CA ARG A 215 -7.67 12.17 -34.61
C ARG A 215 -6.31 12.74 -34.22
N ASP A 216 -5.98 13.89 -34.80
CA ASP A 216 -4.84 14.68 -34.34
C ASP A 216 -5.15 15.28 -32.98
N VAL A 217 -4.29 15.01 -32.01
CA VAL A 217 -4.30 15.58 -30.65
C VAL A 217 -3.02 16.39 -30.49
N LYS A 218 -3.16 17.65 -30.07
CA LYS A 218 -2.03 18.53 -29.79
C LYS A 218 -1.84 18.58 -28.28
N PHE A 219 -0.62 18.27 -27.85
CA PHE A 219 -0.18 18.27 -26.46
C PHE A 219 0.69 19.49 -26.19
N TYR A 220 0.62 19.99 -24.96
CA TYR A 220 1.30 21.19 -24.50
C TYR A 220 1.93 20.92 -23.14
N PHE A 221 3.12 21.43 -22.91
CA PHE A 221 3.76 21.48 -21.61
C PHE A 221 4.38 22.85 -21.38
N SER A 222 3.97 23.52 -20.30
CA SER A 222 4.58 24.76 -19.84
C SER A 222 5.59 24.44 -18.75
N ASN A 223 6.87 24.74 -18.99
CA ASN A 223 7.90 24.54 -17.99
C ASN A 223 7.78 25.54 -16.81
N ALA A 224 7.16 26.70 -17.04
CA ALA A 224 6.96 27.73 -16.02
C ALA A 224 5.95 27.31 -14.94
N THR A 225 4.83 26.71 -15.35
CA THR A 225 3.75 26.27 -14.44
C THR A 225 3.75 24.76 -14.19
N LYS A 226 4.57 24.02 -14.93
CA LYS A 226 4.62 22.55 -14.97
C LYS A 226 3.34 21.89 -15.48
N TRP A 227 2.42 22.67 -16.05
CA TRP A 227 1.16 22.17 -16.55
C TRP A 227 1.35 21.43 -17.88
N VAL A 228 0.84 20.20 -17.93
CA VAL A 228 0.74 19.40 -19.14
C VAL A 228 -0.73 19.19 -19.48
N THR A 229 -1.12 19.43 -20.73
CA THR A 229 -2.50 19.23 -21.19
C THR A 229 -2.56 18.90 -22.69
N ASP A 230 -3.77 18.67 -23.19
CA ASP A 230 -4.10 18.44 -24.59
C ASP A 230 -5.35 19.24 -25.02
N ASN A 231 -5.51 19.41 -26.33
CA ASN A 231 -6.61 20.19 -26.92
C ASN A 231 -7.96 19.45 -27.01
N VAL A 232 -8.10 18.30 -26.36
CA VAL A 232 -9.35 17.55 -26.20
C VAL A 232 -9.89 17.73 -24.79
N ASN A 233 -9.03 17.61 -23.78
CA ASN A 233 -9.37 17.76 -22.38
C ASN A 233 -9.46 19.22 -21.93
N SER A 234 -8.69 20.13 -22.53
CA SER A 234 -8.67 21.55 -22.14
C SER A 234 -8.92 22.47 -23.33
N THR A 235 -9.49 23.64 -23.05
CA THR A 235 -9.55 24.74 -24.02
C THR A 235 -8.24 25.51 -23.97
N ILE A 236 -7.61 25.78 -25.11
CA ILE A 236 -6.37 26.57 -25.13
C ILE A 236 -6.72 28.05 -25.23
N VAL A 237 -6.62 28.78 -24.11
CA VAL A 237 -7.09 30.17 -24.00
C VAL A 237 -5.91 31.15 -24.05
N THR A 238 -5.91 32.08 -25.00
CA THR A 238 -4.86 33.10 -25.13
C THR A 238 -5.40 34.49 -24.83
N ALA A 239 -4.71 35.26 -23.98
CA ALA A 239 -5.01 36.68 -23.75
C ALA A 239 -4.47 37.53 -24.91
N ALA A 240 -5.19 37.53 -26.03
CA ALA A 240 -4.81 38.22 -27.25
C ALA A 240 -5.16 39.72 -27.19
N GLY A 241 -4.17 40.59 -27.34
CA GLY A 241 -4.34 42.02 -27.11
C GLY A 241 -3.24 42.91 -27.65
N SER A 242 -3.35 44.22 -27.39
CA SER A 242 -2.43 45.27 -27.84
C SER A 242 -1.12 45.38 -27.03
N PHE A 243 -0.75 44.30 -26.32
CA PHE A 243 0.40 44.24 -25.41
C PHE A 243 1.28 43.02 -25.66
N GLN A 244 0.85 42.06 -26.49
CA GLN A 244 1.52 40.77 -26.64
C GLN A 244 2.95 40.92 -27.19
N SER A 245 3.25 41.96 -27.98
CA SER A 245 4.63 42.20 -28.42
C SER A 245 5.58 42.54 -27.28
N GLU A 246 5.07 43.07 -26.16
CA GLU A 246 5.87 43.33 -24.97
C GLU A 246 6.21 42.04 -24.21
N LEU A 247 5.42 40.97 -24.40
CA LEU A 247 5.65 39.63 -23.82
C LEU A 247 6.52 38.72 -24.70
N GLY A 248 7.08 39.26 -25.79
CA GLY A 248 7.93 38.50 -26.71
C GLY A 248 7.23 37.90 -27.92
N CYS A 249 5.89 38.06 -28.05
CA CYS A 249 5.21 37.68 -29.29
C CYS A 249 5.73 38.50 -30.49
N SER A 250 5.68 37.92 -31.70
CA SER A 250 6.11 38.61 -32.92
C SER A 250 5.25 39.85 -33.28
N GLY A 251 4.11 40.02 -32.63
CA GLY A 251 3.24 41.19 -32.72
C GLY A 251 2.02 41.10 -31.80
N ASP A 252 1.18 42.14 -31.85
CA ASP A 252 -0.07 42.21 -31.09
C ASP A 252 -1.22 41.46 -31.77
N TRP A 253 -2.25 41.11 -30.98
CA TRP A 253 -3.48 40.44 -31.43
C TRP A 253 -3.24 39.10 -32.14
N GLN A 254 -2.33 38.30 -31.58
CA GLN A 254 -1.95 36.98 -32.07
C GLN A 254 -2.56 35.88 -31.18
N PRO A 255 -3.68 35.26 -31.57
CA PRO A 255 -4.36 34.26 -30.75
C PRO A 255 -3.56 32.95 -30.64
N TRP A 256 -2.60 32.71 -31.54
CA TRP A 256 -1.71 31.55 -31.51
C TRP A 256 -0.44 31.77 -30.67
N CYS A 257 -0.22 32.96 -30.09
CA CYS A 257 0.98 33.23 -29.29
C CYS A 257 0.76 32.86 -27.81
N LEU A 258 1.33 31.73 -27.39
CA LEU A 258 1.20 31.20 -26.04
C LEU A 258 2.05 31.91 -24.96
N GLN A 259 2.82 32.95 -25.27
CA GLN A 259 3.42 33.84 -24.25
C GLN A 259 2.37 34.48 -23.30
N SER A 260 1.11 34.48 -23.74
CA SER A 260 -0.04 34.98 -23.00
C SER A 260 -1.10 33.88 -22.78
N TRP A 261 -0.65 32.63 -22.70
CA TRP A 261 -1.50 31.46 -22.46
C TRP A 261 -2.08 31.52 -21.05
N MET A 262 -3.40 31.68 -20.96
CA MET A 262 -4.16 31.52 -19.73
C MET A 262 -4.38 30.02 -19.50
N GLN A 263 -4.04 29.56 -18.29
CA GLN A 263 -3.98 28.16 -17.91
C GLN A 263 -4.96 27.85 -16.77
N ASP A 264 -5.55 26.67 -16.79
CA ASP A 264 -6.53 26.17 -15.83
C ASP A 264 -5.95 24.90 -15.21
N VAL A 265 -5.03 25.11 -14.27
CA VAL A 265 -4.20 24.03 -13.72
C VAL A 265 -5.02 23.13 -12.81
N ASP A 266 -5.96 23.70 -12.06
CA ASP A 266 -6.87 23.05 -11.13
C ASP A 266 -8.15 22.48 -11.78
N GLY A 267 -8.46 22.88 -13.01
CA GLY A 267 -9.58 22.35 -13.80
C GLY A 267 -10.94 22.93 -13.37
N ASP A 268 -10.96 24.10 -12.74
CA ASP A 268 -12.18 24.75 -12.26
C ASP A 268 -12.92 25.52 -13.36
N GLY A 269 -12.33 25.61 -14.56
CA GLY A 269 -12.85 26.32 -15.72
C GLY A 269 -12.46 27.79 -15.79
N ILE A 270 -11.61 28.27 -14.87
CA ILE A 270 -11.07 29.63 -14.80
C ILE A 270 -9.61 29.63 -15.26
N TYR A 271 -9.38 30.12 -16.46
CA TYR A 271 -8.06 30.18 -17.06
C TYR A 271 -7.34 31.46 -16.64
N THR A 272 -6.13 31.35 -16.09
CA THR A 272 -5.37 32.51 -15.61
C THR A 272 -3.99 32.63 -16.26
N PHE A 273 -3.57 33.87 -16.52
CA PHE A 273 -2.21 34.21 -16.94
C PHE A 273 -1.77 35.45 -16.16
N SER A 274 -0.55 35.46 -15.63
CA SER A 274 -0.03 36.65 -14.95
C SER A 274 1.36 37.03 -15.43
N THR A 275 1.64 38.33 -15.46
CA THR A 275 2.92 38.87 -15.93
C THR A 275 3.18 40.24 -15.31
N LYS A 276 4.47 40.60 -15.15
CA LYS A 276 4.93 41.94 -14.77
C LYS A 276 5.57 42.70 -15.94
N ASP A 277 5.62 42.09 -17.11
CA ASP A 277 6.43 42.57 -18.24
C ASP A 277 5.69 43.58 -19.13
N ILE A 278 4.39 43.76 -18.92
CA ILE A 278 3.61 44.78 -19.62
C ILE A 278 3.98 46.16 -19.05
N PRO A 279 4.52 47.11 -19.84
CA PRO A 279 4.88 48.43 -19.35
C PRO A 279 3.67 49.25 -18.89
N ALA A 280 3.91 50.34 -18.16
CA ALA A 280 2.86 51.28 -17.76
C ALA A 280 2.13 51.86 -18.99
N GLY A 281 0.81 51.71 -19.05
CA GLY A 281 0.04 52.12 -20.22
C GLY A 281 -1.42 51.71 -20.20
N SER A 282 -2.13 52.06 -21.28
CA SER A 282 -3.51 51.62 -21.52
C SER A 282 -3.53 50.64 -22.69
N TYR A 283 -4.19 49.50 -22.48
CA TYR A 283 -4.16 48.37 -23.40
C TYR A 283 -5.58 47.80 -23.58
N GLU A 284 -5.73 46.94 -24.57
CA GLU A 284 -6.97 46.21 -24.84
C GLU A 284 -6.67 44.71 -24.99
N VAL A 285 -7.60 43.86 -24.55
CA VAL A 285 -7.47 42.39 -24.57
C VAL A 285 -8.77 41.68 -24.95
N LYS A 286 -8.63 40.46 -25.45
CA LYS A 286 -9.66 39.43 -25.59
C LYS A 286 -9.10 38.06 -25.21
N ALA A 287 -9.96 37.18 -24.71
CA ALA A 287 -9.71 35.75 -24.63
C ALA A 287 -10.00 35.15 -26.02
N ALA A 288 -8.98 34.59 -26.67
CA ALA A 288 -9.10 33.84 -27.91
C ALA A 288 -8.99 32.35 -27.60
N LEU A 289 -9.93 31.54 -28.09
CA LEU A 289 -9.97 30.11 -27.79
C LEU A 289 -9.33 29.29 -28.92
N ASN A 290 -8.64 28.23 -28.53
CA ASN A 290 -8.03 27.22 -29.40
C ASN A 290 -7.15 27.82 -30.49
N GLU A 291 -6.26 28.74 -30.08
CA GLU A 291 -5.24 29.39 -30.92
C GLU A 291 -5.83 30.17 -32.12
N GLY A 292 -7.11 30.53 -32.08
CA GLY A 292 -7.84 31.11 -33.20
C GLY A 292 -8.84 32.21 -32.81
N TRP A 293 -9.37 32.89 -33.83
CA TRP A 293 -10.38 33.94 -33.67
C TRP A 293 -11.82 33.47 -33.88
N ASP A 294 -12.01 32.18 -34.22
CA ASP A 294 -13.33 31.62 -34.50
C ASP A 294 -14.25 31.72 -33.27
N GLU A 295 -13.66 31.59 -32.07
CA GLU A 295 -14.33 31.82 -30.80
C GLU A 295 -13.47 32.73 -29.91
N SER A 296 -14.01 33.89 -29.51
CA SER A 296 -13.29 34.85 -28.67
C SER A 296 -14.22 35.79 -27.91
N TYR A 297 -13.79 36.21 -26.73
CA TYR A 297 -14.58 36.97 -25.76
C TYR A 297 -13.78 38.17 -25.24
N GLY A 298 -14.46 39.27 -24.98
CA GLY A 298 -13.88 40.47 -24.37
C GLY A 298 -14.84 41.05 -23.33
N ALA A 299 -15.09 42.37 -23.36
CA ALA A 299 -15.86 43.04 -22.31
C ALA A 299 -17.26 42.42 -22.10
N GLY A 300 -17.55 41.97 -20.88
CA GLY A 300 -18.83 41.40 -20.46
C GLY A 300 -19.25 40.15 -21.23
N GLY A 301 -18.30 39.32 -21.64
CA GLY A 301 -18.53 38.11 -22.45
C GLY A 301 -18.99 38.37 -23.88
N GLY A 302 -18.83 39.61 -24.37
CA GLY A 302 -19.19 40.02 -25.71
C GLY A 302 -18.01 40.07 -26.69
N GLY A 303 -18.29 40.43 -27.94
CA GLY A 303 -17.27 40.55 -28.99
C GLY A 303 -16.46 41.86 -28.98
N ALA A 304 -16.66 42.77 -28.03
CA ALA A 304 -15.90 44.02 -27.92
C ALA A 304 -14.64 43.82 -27.07
N ASN A 305 -13.53 44.50 -27.40
CA ASN A 305 -12.29 44.41 -26.62
C ASN A 305 -12.47 44.92 -25.19
N LEU A 306 -11.81 44.29 -24.23
CA LEU A 306 -11.77 44.73 -22.83
C LEU A 306 -10.59 45.70 -22.62
N PRO A 307 -10.83 46.98 -22.26
CA PRO A 307 -9.75 47.90 -21.94
C PRO A 307 -9.21 47.67 -20.51
N PHE A 308 -7.91 47.77 -20.32
CA PHE A 308 -7.25 47.76 -19.01
C PHE A 308 -6.09 48.77 -18.94
N THR A 309 -5.58 49.03 -17.74
CA THR A 309 -4.47 49.98 -17.52
C THR A 309 -3.46 49.38 -16.57
N VAL A 310 -2.18 49.46 -16.93
CA VAL A 310 -1.05 49.09 -16.09
C VAL A 310 -0.54 50.36 -15.39
N PRO A 311 -0.56 50.42 -14.04
CA PRO A 311 -0.33 51.67 -13.31
C PRO A 311 1.14 52.11 -13.27
N SER A 312 2.09 51.18 -13.33
CA SER A 312 3.53 51.42 -13.32
C SER A 312 4.27 50.24 -13.96
N ASP A 313 5.48 50.47 -14.48
CA ASP A 313 6.33 49.40 -15.00
C ASP A 313 6.59 48.36 -13.88
N GLY A 314 6.52 47.07 -14.21
CA GLY A 314 6.67 45.98 -13.25
C GLY A 314 5.44 45.70 -12.38
N ALA A 315 4.32 46.40 -12.59
CA ALA A 315 3.06 46.07 -11.92
C ALA A 315 2.55 44.70 -12.42
N LEU A 316 2.13 43.85 -11.50
CA LEU A 316 1.52 42.57 -11.84
C LEU A 316 0.21 42.83 -12.58
N VAL A 317 0.04 42.14 -13.70
CA VAL A 317 -1.20 42.08 -14.48
C VAL A 317 -1.63 40.64 -14.50
N VAL A 318 -2.84 40.37 -14.03
CA VAL A 318 -3.45 39.05 -14.01
C VAL A 318 -4.65 39.07 -14.96
N PHE A 319 -4.62 38.22 -15.98
CA PHE A 319 -5.73 37.93 -16.86
C PHE A 319 -6.45 36.68 -16.33
N SER A 320 -7.77 36.73 -16.26
CA SER A 320 -8.59 35.58 -15.84
C SER A 320 -9.80 35.47 -16.76
N PHE A 321 -10.06 34.26 -17.27
CA PHE A 321 -11.16 33.97 -18.16
C PHE A 321 -11.97 32.77 -17.66
N ASP A 322 -13.23 33.02 -17.31
CA ASP A 322 -14.17 32.00 -16.87
C ASP A 322 -14.95 31.47 -18.08
N THR A 323 -14.77 30.18 -18.39
CA THR A 323 -15.42 29.52 -19.53
C THR A 323 -16.91 29.28 -19.33
N SER A 324 -17.41 29.27 -18.10
CA SER A 324 -18.84 29.07 -17.81
C SER A 324 -19.66 30.33 -18.10
N THR A 325 -19.10 31.50 -17.80
CA THR A 325 -19.74 32.81 -18.04
C THR A 325 -19.24 33.49 -19.32
N ASN A 326 -18.13 33.01 -19.88
CA ASN A 326 -17.33 33.64 -20.92
C ASN A 326 -16.81 35.03 -20.51
N GLU A 327 -16.67 35.30 -19.22
CA GLU A 327 -16.22 36.59 -18.72
C GLU A 327 -14.69 36.65 -18.65
N LEU A 328 -14.11 37.67 -19.30
CA LEU A 328 -12.68 38.01 -19.19
C LEU A 328 -12.51 39.17 -18.22
N THR A 329 -11.57 39.03 -17.28
CA THR A 329 -11.19 40.06 -16.33
C THR A 329 -9.68 40.32 -16.37
N VAL A 330 -9.28 41.54 -15.98
CA VAL A 330 -7.88 41.92 -15.82
C VAL A 330 -7.71 42.63 -14.49
N GLY A 331 -6.84 42.10 -13.63
CA GLY A 331 -6.56 42.58 -12.28
C GLY A 331 -5.06 42.71 -11.99
N GLY A 332 -4.70 42.95 -10.72
CA GLY A 332 -3.30 43.12 -10.28
C GLY A 332 -2.87 42.21 -9.14
N GLU A 333 -3.70 41.24 -8.74
CA GLU A 333 -3.46 40.32 -7.63
C GLU A 333 -3.88 38.91 -8.07
N LEU A 334 -3.17 37.89 -7.57
CA LEU A 334 -3.53 36.49 -7.76
C LEU A 334 -4.55 36.07 -6.69
N PRO A 335 -5.38 35.04 -6.97
CA PRO A 335 -6.19 34.41 -5.94
C PRO A 335 -5.31 33.87 -4.81
N LYS A 336 -5.82 33.91 -3.58
CA LYS A 336 -5.16 33.35 -2.40
C LYS A 336 -5.88 32.07 -1.99
N GLY A 337 -5.16 30.95 -2.04
CA GLY A 337 -5.68 29.60 -1.84
C GLY A 337 -5.84 28.80 -3.13
N ASP A 338 -6.34 27.58 -2.99
CA ASP A 338 -6.53 26.60 -4.06
C ASP A 338 -7.72 25.68 -3.71
N LEU A 339 -8.77 25.71 -4.55
CA LEU A 339 -9.99 24.92 -4.32
C LEU A 339 -9.86 23.46 -4.77
N SER A 340 -8.80 23.10 -5.51
CA SER A 340 -8.49 21.71 -5.84
C SER A 340 -7.92 20.94 -4.66
N LEU A 341 -7.21 21.65 -3.77
CA LEU A 341 -6.71 21.12 -2.50
C LEU A 341 -7.84 21.08 -1.47
N ALA A 342 -7.83 20.07 -0.60
CA ALA A 342 -8.73 19.97 0.54
C ALA A 342 -7.95 19.96 1.86
N GLN A 343 -7.60 21.15 2.34
CA GLN A 343 -6.73 21.35 3.51
C GLN A 343 -7.50 21.69 4.79
N ALA A 344 -8.83 21.77 4.70
CA ALA A 344 -9.74 21.87 5.84
C ALA A 344 -10.46 20.53 6.10
N TYR A 345 -10.99 20.35 7.31
CA TYR A 345 -11.59 19.09 7.75
C TYR A 345 -12.93 19.33 8.47
N TRP A 346 -14.00 18.65 8.05
CA TRP A 346 -15.29 18.66 8.73
C TRP A 346 -15.42 17.38 9.57
N LEU A 347 -15.19 17.51 10.88
CA LEU A 347 -14.96 16.38 11.79
C LEU A 347 -16.22 15.84 12.46
N SER A 348 -17.23 16.69 12.66
CA SER A 348 -18.53 16.38 13.27
C SER A 348 -19.58 17.41 12.82
N ASP A 349 -20.84 17.25 13.23
CA ASP A 349 -21.89 18.25 12.94
C ASP A 349 -21.59 19.66 13.49
N ASP A 350 -20.67 19.78 14.44
CA ASP A 350 -20.32 21.01 15.14
C ASP A 350 -18.83 21.42 15.08
N VAL A 351 -17.96 20.65 14.43
CA VAL A 351 -16.51 20.94 14.35
C VAL A 351 -16.02 20.90 12.91
N ILE A 352 -15.57 22.07 12.43
CA ILE A 352 -14.77 22.25 11.23
C ILE A 352 -13.38 22.73 11.65
N ALA A 353 -12.32 22.08 11.20
CA ALA A 353 -10.93 22.41 11.55
C ALA A 353 -10.17 22.91 10.31
N TRP A 354 -9.40 23.98 10.48
CA TRP A 354 -8.55 24.52 9.41
C TRP A 354 -7.42 25.37 10.00
N ASP A 355 -6.20 25.21 9.48
CA ASP A 355 -5.02 25.93 9.95
C ASP A 355 -4.94 27.34 9.37
N VAL A 356 -5.55 28.30 10.06
CA VAL A 356 -5.58 29.71 9.66
C VAL A 356 -5.28 30.64 10.84
N PRO A 357 -4.79 31.86 10.59
CA PRO A 357 -4.50 32.83 11.63
C PRO A 357 -5.64 33.02 12.63
N GLY A 358 -5.29 33.27 13.89
CA GLY A 358 -6.25 33.31 15.00
C GLY A 358 -7.32 34.40 14.90
N ASP A 359 -7.03 35.48 14.17
CA ASP A 359 -7.93 36.61 13.90
C ASP A 359 -8.64 36.53 12.55
N ALA A 360 -8.38 35.48 11.75
CA ALA A 360 -9.06 35.26 10.49
C ALA A 360 -10.57 35.02 10.69
N VAL A 361 -11.37 35.63 9.82
CA VAL A 361 -12.81 35.37 9.68
C VAL A 361 -12.97 34.30 8.61
N VAL A 362 -13.55 33.17 8.98
CA VAL A 362 -13.71 32.01 8.10
C VAL A 362 -15.18 31.89 7.67
N SER A 363 -15.40 31.64 6.39
CA SER A 363 -16.73 31.33 5.83
C SER A 363 -16.69 30.02 5.06
N ILE A 364 -17.78 29.26 5.14
CA ILE A 364 -18.04 28.14 4.23
C ILE A 364 -18.86 28.64 3.05
N HIS A 365 -18.45 28.28 1.83
CA HIS A 365 -19.18 28.52 0.59
C HIS A 365 -19.72 27.20 0.08
N HIS A 366 -20.95 27.20 -0.44
CA HIS A 366 -21.55 25.99 -1.01
C HIS A 366 -22.39 26.26 -2.26
N ALA A 367 -22.43 25.29 -3.16
CA ALA A 367 -23.25 25.29 -4.38
C ALA A 367 -23.74 23.87 -4.72
N ASP A 368 -25.04 23.71 -4.94
CA ASP A 368 -25.68 22.40 -5.12
C ASP A 368 -25.11 21.61 -6.31
N GLU A 369 -24.87 22.29 -7.44
CA GLU A 369 -24.46 21.68 -8.71
C GLU A 369 -22.97 21.88 -9.03
N GLY A 370 -22.20 22.44 -8.09
CA GLY A 370 -20.85 22.96 -8.32
C GLY A 370 -20.82 24.38 -8.90
N GLY A 371 -19.65 24.79 -9.42
CA GLY A 371 -19.40 26.12 -9.99
C GLY A 371 -18.92 27.18 -9.00
N LEU A 372 -18.43 26.76 -7.82
CA LEU A 372 -17.57 27.63 -7.01
C LEU A 372 -16.22 27.76 -7.69
N GLY A 373 -15.73 28.99 -7.81
CA GLY A 373 -14.41 29.29 -8.37
C GLY A 373 -13.65 30.28 -7.49
N LEU A 374 -12.37 30.49 -7.76
CA LEU A 374 -11.51 31.35 -6.95
C LEU A 374 -11.02 32.58 -7.71
N SER A 375 -11.10 33.76 -7.08
CA SER A 375 -10.62 35.02 -7.63
C SER A 375 -9.69 35.74 -6.65
N ALA A 376 -9.01 36.79 -7.11
CA ALA A 376 -8.24 37.68 -6.25
C ALA A 376 -9.06 38.29 -5.10
N SER A 377 -10.39 38.41 -5.27
CA SER A 377 -11.31 38.89 -4.23
C SER A 377 -11.85 37.79 -3.30
N GLY A 378 -11.38 36.54 -3.46
CA GLY A 378 -11.83 35.36 -2.73
C GLY A 378 -12.73 34.46 -3.56
N VAL A 379 -13.45 33.56 -2.88
CA VAL A 379 -14.35 32.58 -3.50
C VAL A 379 -15.52 33.28 -4.19
N THR A 380 -15.86 32.78 -5.37
CA THR A 380 -16.95 33.25 -6.23
C THR A 380 -17.95 32.12 -6.50
N GLY A 381 -19.19 32.49 -6.82
CA GLY A 381 -20.29 31.52 -6.94
C GLY A 381 -20.91 31.12 -5.59
N GLY A 382 -22.03 30.41 -5.64
CA GLY A 382 -22.69 29.82 -4.47
C GLY A 382 -23.19 30.78 -3.39
N GLU A 383 -23.49 30.20 -2.21
CA GLU A 383 -23.89 30.90 -1.00
C GLU A 383 -22.79 30.80 0.08
N ALA A 384 -22.59 31.87 0.86
CA ALA A 384 -21.55 31.96 1.87
C ALA A 384 -22.13 32.09 3.28
N ILE A 385 -21.59 31.32 4.24
CA ILE A 385 -21.98 31.33 5.65
C ILE A 385 -20.73 31.55 6.52
N GLU A 386 -20.68 32.67 7.23
CA GLU A 386 -19.61 32.95 8.20
C GLU A 386 -19.65 31.93 9.35
N LEU A 387 -18.51 31.31 9.66
CA LEU A 387 -18.37 30.33 10.73
C LEU A 387 -18.04 30.99 12.06
N VAL A 388 -18.45 30.32 13.15
CA VAL A 388 -18.12 30.73 14.52
C VAL A 388 -16.89 29.97 14.99
N ARG A 389 -15.80 30.69 15.31
CA ARG A 389 -14.62 30.09 15.96
C ARG A 389 -14.99 29.58 17.36
N VAL A 390 -14.66 28.33 17.65
CA VAL A 390 -15.00 27.63 18.91
C VAL A 390 -13.80 27.19 19.75
N GLY A 391 -12.58 27.28 19.21
CA GLY A 391 -11.36 26.97 19.94
C GLY A 391 -10.38 26.24 19.05
N SER A 392 -9.91 25.08 19.51
CA SER A 392 -9.08 24.14 18.76
C SER A 392 -9.61 22.71 18.91
N VAL A 393 -9.24 21.84 17.97
CA VAL A 393 -9.56 20.41 18.00
C VAL A 393 -9.01 19.80 19.29
N GLY A 394 -9.90 19.19 20.07
CA GLY A 394 -9.63 18.54 21.36
C GLY A 394 -10.61 17.40 21.59
N GLY A 395 -10.72 16.90 22.82
CA GLY A 395 -11.80 15.96 23.17
C GLY A 395 -11.80 14.66 22.35
N GLU A 396 -12.99 14.21 21.96
CA GLU A 396 -13.20 12.97 21.20
C GLU A 396 -12.69 13.11 19.76
N GLU A 397 -12.77 14.31 19.18
CA GLU A 397 -12.25 14.62 17.83
C GLU A 397 -10.74 14.46 17.77
N ALA A 398 -10.00 14.91 18.80
CA ALA A 398 -8.56 14.71 18.87
C ALA A 398 -8.17 13.24 19.15
N GLU A 399 -9.06 12.42 19.72
CA GLU A 399 -8.82 10.98 19.87
C GLU A 399 -9.04 10.23 18.55
N LYS A 400 -10.11 10.57 17.80
CA LYS A 400 -10.41 9.98 16.48
C LYS A 400 -9.45 10.48 15.39
N PHE A 401 -9.13 11.78 15.40
CA PHE A 401 -8.29 12.47 14.41
C PHE A 401 -7.04 13.08 15.05
N ARG A 402 -6.23 12.27 15.75
CA ARG A 402 -5.04 12.73 16.50
C ARG A 402 -4.03 13.57 15.73
N HIS A 403 -3.93 13.35 14.41
CA HIS A 403 -3.06 14.13 13.53
C HIS A 403 -3.54 15.58 13.32
N LEU A 404 -4.80 15.87 13.66
CA LEU A 404 -5.43 17.20 13.58
C LEU A 404 -5.56 17.88 14.95
N SER A 405 -5.06 17.24 16.01
CA SER A 405 -5.17 17.75 17.38
C SER A 405 -4.53 19.13 17.50
N GLY A 406 -5.28 20.08 18.07
CA GLY A 406 -4.79 21.44 18.29
C GLY A 406 -5.03 22.42 17.13
N LEU A 407 -5.49 21.95 15.96
CA LEU A 407 -5.87 22.85 14.87
C LEU A 407 -7.00 23.80 15.28
N PRO A 408 -7.05 25.04 14.77
CA PRO A 408 -8.18 25.93 14.99
C PRO A 408 -9.51 25.31 14.57
N ALA A 409 -10.54 25.46 15.41
CA ALA A 409 -11.85 24.87 15.22
C ALA A 409 -12.95 25.93 15.10
N PHE A 410 -13.91 25.64 14.21
CA PHE A 410 -15.02 26.47 13.79
C PHE A 410 -16.32 25.66 13.77
N ARG A 411 -17.47 26.32 13.70
CA ARG A 411 -18.78 25.69 13.53
C ARG A 411 -19.76 26.57 12.77
N LEU A 412 -20.81 25.96 12.24
CA LEU A 412 -21.94 26.71 11.68
C LEU A 412 -22.68 27.53 12.77
N PRO A 413 -23.14 28.77 12.47
CA PRO A 413 -23.86 29.59 13.44
C PRO A 413 -25.17 28.98 13.93
N ALA A 414 -25.89 28.33 13.01
CA ALA A 414 -27.11 27.56 13.27
C ALA A 414 -26.84 26.10 12.86
N GLY A 415 -26.72 25.21 13.85
CA GLY A 415 -26.59 23.76 13.63
C GLY A 415 -27.91 23.15 13.20
N ASP A 416 -28.40 23.52 12.01
CA ASP A 416 -29.55 22.90 11.38
C ASP A 416 -29.07 21.71 10.54
N ARG A 417 -29.46 20.50 10.95
CA ARG A 417 -29.15 19.24 10.25
C ARG A 417 -29.50 19.30 8.76
N THR A 418 -30.60 19.99 8.41
CA THR A 418 -31.06 20.12 7.02
C THR A 418 -30.07 20.89 6.19
N LEU A 419 -29.56 22.01 6.73
CA LEU A 419 -28.56 22.83 6.05
C LEU A 419 -27.24 22.05 5.85
N ILE A 420 -26.83 21.28 6.86
CA ILE A 420 -25.64 20.42 6.74
C ILE A 420 -25.85 19.36 5.64
N ASP A 421 -27.01 18.70 5.61
CA ASP A 421 -27.36 17.72 4.57
C ASP A 421 -27.33 18.34 3.17
N ASP A 422 -27.90 19.55 3.01
CA ASP A 422 -27.90 20.28 1.74
C ASP A 422 -26.46 20.64 1.29
N ILE A 423 -25.62 21.15 2.20
CA ILE A 423 -24.22 21.48 1.91
C ILE A 423 -23.44 20.23 1.49
N LEU A 424 -23.56 19.13 2.24
CA LEU A 424 -22.78 17.90 2.02
C LEU A 424 -23.11 17.19 0.69
N ARG A 425 -24.22 17.54 0.03
CA ARG A 425 -24.61 16.98 -1.27
C ARG A 425 -24.08 17.80 -2.45
N GLY A 426 -23.60 19.03 -2.23
CA GLY A 426 -23.06 19.90 -3.27
C GLY A 426 -21.53 20.05 -3.23
N GLN A 427 -21.02 21.06 -3.93
CA GLN A 427 -19.65 21.56 -3.76
C GLN A 427 -19.59 22.46 -2.53
N PHE A 428 -18.55 22.31 -1.70
CA PHE A 428 -18.32 23.19 -0.56
C PHE A 428 -16.84 23.43 -0.28
N VAL A 429 -16.50 24.67 0.06
CA VAL A 429 -15.12 25.13 0.32
C VAL A 429 -15.09 26.13 1.48
N LEU A 430 -13.93 26.33 2.12
CA LEU A 430 -13.71 27.42 3.06
C LEU A 430 -12.97 28.58 2.40
N SER A 431 -13.22 29.78 2.91
CA SER A 431 -12.39 30.96 2.67
C SER A 431 -12.05 31.63 3.99
N ALA A 432 -10.83 32.17 4.11
CA ALA A 432 -10.40 33.01 5.21
C ALA A 432 -10.14 34.43 4.69
N VAL A 433 -10.61 35.43 5.45
CA VAL A 433 -10.24 36.83 5.25
C VAL A 433 -9.66 37.41 6.53
N ASP A 434 -8.84 38.43 6.40
CA ASP A 434 -8.31 39.18 7.53
C ASP A 434 -9.37 40.10 8.17
N ALA A 435 -8.99 40.83 9.22
CA ALA A 435 -9.90 41.77 9.90
C ALA A 435 -10.34 42.96 9.03
N SER A 436 -9.68 43.20 7.88
CA SER A 436 -10.01 44.26 6.93
C SER A 436 -10.89 43.78 5.76
N GLY A 437 -11.07 42.47 5.62
CA GLY A 437 -11.82 41.81 4.56
C GLY A 437 -10.97 41.41 3.35
N GLU A 438 -9.64 41.45 3.46
CA GLU A 438 -8.72 40.98 2.43
C GLU A 438 -8.64 39.44 2.48
N PRO A 439 -8.74 38.74 1.34
CA PRO A 439 -8.52 37.30 1.29
C PRO A 439 -7.17 36.90 1.90
N LEU A 440 -7.16 35.78 2.61
CA LEU A 440 -5.97 35.16 3.18
C LEU A 440 -5.70 33.81 2.52
N ASP A 441 -6.74 32.99 2.40
CA ASP A 441 -6.66 31.62 1.86
C ASP A 441 -8.06 31.10 1.51
N ALA A 442 -8.14 30.02 0.72
CA ALA A 442 -9.35 29.27 0.41
C ALA A 442 -9.01 27.83 0.03
N THR A 443 -9.82 26.86 0.46
CA THR A 443 -9.55 25.43 0.21
C THR A 443 -10.84 24.60 0.31
N ALA A 444 -10.89 23.45 -0.37
CA ALA A 444 -11.94 22.47 -0.16
C ALA A 444 -11.86 21.80 1.24
N ILE A 445 -12.90 21.03 1.59
CA ILE A 445 -13.03 20.43 2.93
C ILE A 445 -13.12 18.91 2.82
N GLN A 446 -12.30 18.20 3.59
CA GLN A 446 -12.43 16.75 3.78
C GLN A 446 -13.56 16.47 4.77
N ALA A 447 -14.62 15.78 4.33
CA ALA A 447 -15.83 15.54 5.12
C ALA A 447 -16.09 14.12 5.67
N PRO A 448 -15.14 13.14 5.74
CA PRO A 448 -15.47 11.82 6.31
C PRO A 448 -15.98 11.85 7.76
N GLY A 449 -15.43 12.73 8.60
CA GLY A 449 -15.78 12.78 10.03
C GLY A 449 -17.24 13.19 10.26
N VAL A 450 -17.70 14.25 9.61
CA VAL A 450 -19.11 14.65 9.69
C VAL A 450 -20.03 13.63 9.03
N LEU A 451 -19.60 12.91 7.98
CA LEU A 451 -20.40 11.84 7.39
C LEU A 451 -20.59 10.66 8.35
N ASP A 452 -19.54 10.27 9.09
CA ASP A 452 -19.64 9.27 10.16
C ASP A 452 -20.60 9.71 11.28
N ASP A 453 -20.40 10.91 11.82
CA ASP A 453 -21.20 11.47 12.92
C ASP A 453 -22.70 11.51 12.59
N LEU A 454 -23.02 11.82 11.33
CA LEU A 454 -24.37 12.08 10.87
C LEU A 454 -25.09 10.88 10.26
N TYR A 455 -24.35 9.98 9.60
CA TYR A 455 -24.93 8.89 8.79
C TYR A 455 -24.31 7.52 9.08
N GLY A 456 -23.26 7.42 9.89
CA GLY A 456 -22.69 6.13 10.32
C GLY A 456 -23.75 5.27 11.01
N ASN A 457 -23.94 4.04 10.55
CA ASN A 457 -25.00 3.16 11.04
C ASN A 457 -24.71 1.67 10.83
N ASP A 458 -25.44 0.82 11.57
CA ASP A 458 -25.31 -0.65 11.52
C ASP A 458 -26.36 -1.34 10.62
N GLU A 459 -27.12 -0.61 9.80
CA GLU A 459 -28.14 -1.25 8.94
C GLU A 459 -27.51 -2.18 7.90
N ALA A 460 -28.24 -3.22 7.49
CA ALA A 460 -27.75 -4.16 6.49
C ALA A 460 -27.72 -3.50 5.10
N LEU A 461 -26.57 -3.54 4.44
CA LEU A 461 -26.35 -3.05 3.07
C LEU A 461 -26.26 -4.21 2.07
N GLY A 462 -26.32 -3.90 0.77
CA GLY A 462 -26.36 -4.88 -0.31
C GLY A 462 -27.75 -5.49 -0.48
N VAL A 463 -27.78 -6.75 -0.91
CA VAL A 463 -29.02 -7.51 -1.09
C VAL A 463 -29.42 -8.26 0.18
N SER A 464 -30.68 -8.11 0.58
CA SER A 464 -31.30 -8.88 1.68
C SER A 464 -32.64 -9.44 1.24
N PHE A 465 -33.13 -10.51 1.91
CA PHE A 465 -34.37 -11.17 1.52
C PHE A 465 -35.36 -11.28 2.68
N ASP A 466 -36.63 -10.94 2.44
CA ASP A 466 -37.77 -11.27 3.31
C ASP A 466 -38.83 -12.04 2.53
N GLY A 467 -39.17 -13.24 2.98
CA GLY A 467 -40.13 -14.12 2.29
C GLY A 467 -39.78 -14.41 0.82
N GLY A 468 -38.50 -14.30 0.44
CA GLY A 468 -37.99 -14.45 -0.93
C GLY A 468 -38.07 -13.19 -1.80
N ALA A 469 -38.57 -12.07 -1.28
CA ALA A 469 -38.50 -10.78 -1.97
C ALA A 469 -37.20 -10.07 -1.60
N PRO A 470 -36.38 -9.63 -2.58
CA PRO A 470 -35.14 -8.93 -2.29
C PRO A 470 -35.38 -7.44 -1.98
N THR A 471 -34.61 -6.89 -1.07
CA THR A 471 -34.42 -5.45 -0.87
C THR A 471 -32.96 -5.13 -1.11
N LEU A 472 -32.69 -4.18 -2.01
CA LEU A 472 -31.35 -3.68 -2.30
C LEU A 472 -31.15 -2.37 -1.56
N ARG A 473 -30.00 -2.20 -0.89
CA ARG A 473 -29.65 -1.00 -0.14
C ARG A 473 -28.19 -0.60 -0.36
N VAL A 474 -27.94 0.67 -0.63
CA VAL A 474 -26.60 1.26 -0.77
C VAL A 474 -26.48 2.52 0.09
N TRP A 475 -25.36 2.69 0.78
CA TRP A 475 -25.07 3.90 1.55
C TRP A 475 -24.46 4.96 0.63
N ALA A 476 -25.19 6.05 0.39
CA ALA A 476 -24.79 7.13 -0.50
C ALA A 476 -25.33 8.48 0.03
N PRO A 477 -24.83 8.94 1.20
CA PRO A 477 -25.39 10.08 1.91
C PRO A 477 -25.27 11.40 1.13
N THR A 478 -24.22 11.56 0.34
CA THR A 478 -23.91 12.75 -0.47
C THR A 478 -24.56 12.74 -1.85
N ALA A 479 -25.19 11.62 -2.25
CA ALA A 479 -25.82 11.53 -3.56
C ALA A 479 -27.03 12.46 -3.69
N HIS A 480 -27.17 13.06 -4.86
CA HIS A 480 -28.36 13.78 -5.29
C HIS A 480 -29.50 12.81 -5.54
N ASN A 481 -29.20 11.73 -6.26
CA ASN A 481 -30.17 10.73 -6.67
C ASN A 481 -29.51 9.36 -6.84
N VAL A 482 -30.26 8.30 -6.56
CA VAL A 482 -29.85 6.92 -6.85
C VAL A 482 -30.98 6.17 -7.56
N ARG A 483 -30.64 5.54 -8.69
CA ARG A 483 -31.56 4.68 -9.45
C ARG A 483 -30.97 3.28 -9.61
N LEU A 484 -31.82 2.26 -9.49
CA LEU A 484 -31.46 0.86 -9.75
C LEU A 484 -31.72 0.52 -11.22
N HIS A 485 -30.68 0.11 -11.94
CA HIS A 485 -30.77 -0.43 -13.30
C HIS A 485 -30.81 -1.95 -13.25
N LEU A 486 -31.97 -2.55 -13.52
CA LEU A 486 -32.20 -3.99 -13.40
C LEU A 486 -32.25 -4.69 -14.77
N PHE A 487 -31.42 -5.72 -14.96
CA PHE A 487 -31.21 -6.44 -16.21
C PHE A 487 -31.64 -7.91 -16.11
N ASP A 488 -32.10 -8.48 -17.22
CA ASP A 488 -32.51 -9.89 -17.30
C ASP A 488 -31.34 -10.87 -17.42
N GLY A 489 -30.13 -10.39 -17.74
CA GLY A 489 -28.96 -11.23 -17.96
C GLY A 489 -27.63 -10.51 -17.72
N PRO A 490 -26.52 -11.24 -17.77
CA PRO A 490 -25.20 -10.73 -17.39
C PRO A 490 -24.66 -9.69 -18.37
N THR A 491 -25.00 -9.78 -19.65
CA THR A 491 -24.53 -8.87 -20.71
C THR A 491 -25.68 -8.37 -21.58
N GLY A 492 -25.51 -7.20 -22.19
CA GLY A 492 -26.50 -6.60 -23.10
C GLY A 492 -27.87 -6.34 -22.45
N GLY A 493 -28.91 -6.24 -23.28
CA GLY A 493 -30.28 -5.96 -22.83
C GLY A 493 -30.56 -4.49 -22.50
N THR A 494 -31.83 -4.15 -22.27
CA THR A 494 -32.25 -2.82 -21.78
C THR A 494 -32.63 -2.93 -20.32
N ALA A 495 -32.07 -2.05 -19.47
CA ALA A 495 -32.39 -2.03 -18.05
C ALA A 495 -33.84 -1.60 -17.80
N GLN A 496 -34.46 -2.20 -16.80
CA GLN A 496 -35.57 -1.58 -16.09
C GLN A 496 -35.00 -0.62 -15.05
N VAL A 497 -35.25 0.67 -15.20
CA VAL A 497 -34.78 1.71 -14.27
C VAL A 497 -35.83 1.93 -13.18
N ILE A 498 -35.40 1.94 -11.92
CA ILE A 498 -36.24 2.06 -10.73
C ILE A 498 -35.64 3.13 -9.83
N ASP A 499 -36.41 4.15 -9.47
CA ASP A 499 -35.97 5.16 -8.50
C ASP A 499 -35.87 4.53 -7.10
N MET A 500 -34.77 4.81 -6.39
CA MET A 500 -34.57 4.33 -5.02
C MET A 500 -35.06 5.38 -4.01
N GLU A 501 -35.48 4.93 -2.84
CA GLU A 501 -35.93 5.79 -1.75
C GLU A 501 -34.77 6.03 -0.77
N ARG A 502 -34.45 7.31 -0.53
CA ARG A 502 -33.47 7.73 0.48
C ARG A 502 -34.09 7.74 1.88
N ASP A 503 -33.36 7.23 2.86
CA ASP A 503 -33.58 7.47 4.28
C ASP A 503 -32.64 8.58 4.78
N ASP A 504 -33.20 9.75 5.10
CA ASP A 504 -32.44 10.92 5.53
C ASP A 504 -31.70 10.72 6.87
N ALA A 505 -32.12 9.76 7.69
CA ALA A 505 -31.44 9.48 8.96
C ALA A 505 -30.11 8.75 8.77
N THR A 506 -30.02 7.90 7.74
CA THR A 506 -28.87 7.00 7.53
C THR A 506 -28.11 7.29 6.24
N GLY A 507 -28.68 8.08 5.32
CA GLY A 507 -28.12 8.29 3.98
C GLY A 507 -28.23 7.05 3.08
N ASN A 508 -28.96 6.02 3.52
CA ASN A 508 -29.18 4.80 2.76
C ASN A 508 -30.22 5.03 1.66
N TRP A 509 -29.97 4.52 0.47
CA TRP A 509 -30.93 4.43 -0.62
C TRP A 509 -31.39 2.98 -0.76
N SER A 510 -32.69 2.75 -0.94
CA SER A 510 -33.23 1.39 -1.05
C SER A 510 -34.31 1.21 -2.11
N ALA A 511 -34.40 -0.01 -2.65
CA ALA A 511 -35.49 -0.43 -3.53
C ALA A 511 -35.99 -1.82 -3.13
N GLU A 512 -37.30 -1.93 -2.93
CA GLU A 512 -37.98 -3.21 -2.64
C GLU A 512 -38.38 -3.91 -3.95
N GLY A 513 -37.94 -5.16 -4.08
CA GLY A 513 -38.18 -6.00 -5.23
C GLY A 513 -39.32 -7.00 -5.07
N SER A 514 -39.68 -7.65 -6.18
CA SER A 514 -40.51 -8.86 -6.13
C SER A 514 -39.61 -10.10 -6.11
N ALA A 515 -40.12 -11.24 -5.64
CA ALA A 515 -39.37 -12.51 -5.69
C ALA A 515 -38.90 -12.93 -7.10
N GLY A 516 -39.46 -12.34 -8.17
CA GLY A 516 -38.98 -12.54 -9.54
C GLY A 516 -37.71 -11.76 -9.90
N TRP A 517 -37.15 -10.98 -8.98
CA TRP A 517 -35.85 -10.32 -9.17
C TRP A 517 -34.67 -11.24 -8.87
N GLU A 518 -34.88 -12.36 -8.17
CA GLU A 518 -33.84 -13.34 -7.90
C GLU A 518 -33.16 -13.81 -9.19
N GLY A 519 -31.83 -13.77 -9.22
CA GLY A 519 -30.99 -14.11 -10.36
C GLY A 519 -30.84 -13.02 -11.42
N ARG A 520 -31.57 -11.90 -11.32
CA ARG A 520 -31.38 -10.73 -12.21
C ARG A 520 -30.11 -9.97 -11.84
N TYR A 521 -29.59 -9.21 -12.80
CA TYR A 521 -28.36 -8.43 -12.66
C TYR A 521 -28.68 -6.96 -12.48
N TYR A 522 -27.81 -6.19 -11.83
CA TYR A 522 -28.05 -4.79 -11.58
C TYR A 522 -26.78 -3.93 -11.52
N LEU A 523 -27.00 -2.62 -11.68
CA LEU A 523 -26.07 -1.54 -11.39
C LEU A 523 -26.84 -0.44 -10.65
N TYR A 524 -26.15 0.30 -9.79
CA TYR A 524 -26.65 1.58 -9.30
C TYR A 524 -26.24 2.67 -10.29
N GLU A 525 -27.16 3.58 -10.56
CA GLU A 525 -26.85 4.88 -11.15
C GLU A 525 -26.87 5.91 -10.03
N VAL A 526 -25.70 6.49 -9.74
CA VAL A 526 -25.49 7.43 -8.64
C VAL A 526 -25.16 8.80 -9.21
N GLU A 527 -26.00 9.78 -8.92
CA GLU A 527 -25.77 11.19 -9.23
C GLU A 527 -25.16 11.86 -7.99
N VAL A 528 -23.89 12.29 -8.05
CA VAL A 528 -23.13 12.75 -6.87
C VAL A 528 -22.06 13.77 -7.26
N PHE A 529 -21.87 14.79 -6.42
CA PHE A 529 -20.76 15.73 -6.60
C PHE A 529 -19.41 15.05 -6.33
N ALA A 530 -18.47 15.14 -7.28
CA ALA A 530 -17.12 14.62 -7.14
C ALA A 530 -16.11 15.76 -7.21
N ARG A 531 -15.43 16.05 -6.10
CA ARG A 531 -14.43 17.13 -5.99
C ARG A 531 -13.34 17.00 -7.04
N SER A 532 -12.87 15.77 -7.32
CA SER A 532 -11.85 15.49 -8.33
C SER A 532 -12.22 15.93 -9.75
N THR A 533 -13.49 16.24 -10.00
CA THR A 533 -14.01 16.71 -11.30
C THR A 533 -14.68 18.08 -11.23
N GLY A 534 -14.83 18.64 -10.03
CA GLY A 534 -15.51 19.91 -9.79
C GLY A 534 -17.01 19.94 -10.14
N ARG A 535 -17.65 18.79 -10.39
CA ARG A 535 -19.04 18.71 -10.89
C ARG A 535 -19.83 17.53 -10.31
N VAL A 536 -21.13 17.55 -10.57
CA VAL A 536 -22.03 16.41 -10.33
C VAL A 536 -21.84 15.37 -11.43
N GLU A 537 -21.37 14.19 -11.05
CA GLU A 537 -21.17 13.04 -11.94
C GLU A 537 -22.38 12.10 -11.91
N THR A 538 -22.62 11.40 -13.03
CA THR A 538 -23.63 10.32 -13.10
C THR A 538 -22.93 8.98 -13.33
N ASN A 539 -22.83 8.19 -12.28
CA ASN A 539 -22.06 6.95 -12.25
C ASN A 539 -22.92 5.70 -12.37
N LEU A 540 -22.64 4.86 -13.35
CA LEU A 540 -23.12 3.47 -13.37
C LEU A 540 -22.07 2.58 -12.70
N VAL A 541 -22.44 1.99 -11.56
CA VAL A 541 -21.51 1.31 -10.66
C VAL A 541 -22.13 0.06 -10.05
N THR A 542 -21.30 -0.95 -9.81
CA THR A 542 -21.67 -2.17 -9.10
C THR A 542 -21.89 -1.92 -7.61
N ASP A 543 -22.46 -2.90 -6.92
CA ASP A 543 -22.70 -2.85 -5.47
C ASP A 543 -21.41 -3.18 -4.68
N PRO A 544 -20.96 -2.33 -3.75
CA PRO A 544 -19.86 -2.66 -2.84
C PRO A 544 -20.10 -3.92 -2.00
N TYR A 545 -21.38 -4.24 -1.74
CA TYR A 545 -21.84 -5.42 -1.00
C TYR A 545 -22.31 -6.53 -1.96
N SER A 546 -21.83 -6.55 -3.20
CA SER A 546 -22.08 -7.65 -4.14
C SER A 546 -21.76 -9.00 -3.49
N VAL A 547 -22.64 -9.98 -3.71
CA VAL A 547 -22.44 -11.39 -3.31
C VAL A 547 -22.24 -12.32 -4.51
N SER A 548 -22.48 -11.81 -5.72
CA SER A 548 -22.29 -12.47 -7.00
C SER A 548 -22.25 -11.42 -8.11
N LEU A 549 -21.55 -11.72 -9.22
CA LEU A 549 -21.24 -10.80 -10.30
C LEU A 549 -21.45 -11.50 -11.66
N SER A 550 -21.63 -10.72 -12.73
CA SER A 550 -21.40 -11.20 -14.09
C SER A 550 -19.91 -11.38 -14.36
N MET A 551 -19.58 -12.00 -15.49
CA MET A 551 -18.21 -12.04 -16.01
C MET A 551 -17.59 -10.63 -16.10
N ASP A 552 -16.32 -10.53 -15.75
CA ASP A 552 -15.51 -9.29 -15.68
C ASP A 552 -16.13 -8.21 -14.77
N SER A 553 -16.94 -8.65 -13.80
CA SER A 553 -17.55 -7.80 -12.77
C SER A 553 -18.37 -6.63 -13.31
N LEU A 554 -18.87 -6.76 -14.55
CA LEU A 554 -19.62 -5.70 -15.24
C LEU A 554 -20.98 -5.37 -14.60
N ARG A 555 -21.56 -6.29 -13.82
CA ARG A 555 -22.85 -6.15 -13.14
C ARG A 555 -22.89 -6.99 -11.86
N SER A 556 -23.51 -6.45 -10.82
CA SER A 556 -23.89 -7.20 -9.61
C SER A 556 -25.06 -8.14 -9.91
N GLN A 557 -25.20 -9.23 -9.16
CA GLN A 557 -26.33 -10.16 -9.25
C GLN A 557 -27.10 -10.24 -7.92
N ILE A 558 -28.43 -10.18 -8.01
CA ILE A 558 -29.33 -10.47 -6.89
C ILE A 558 -29.32 -11.98 -6.67
N LEU A 559 -28.72 -12.43 -5.56
CA LEU A 559 -28.58 -13.85 -5.26
C LEU A 559 -28.80 -14.14 -3.77
N ASP A 560 -29.69 -15.08 -3.47
CA ASP A 560 -29.85 -15.65 -2.12
C ASP A 560 -28.78 -16.74 -1.88
N LEU A 561 -27.73 -16.40 -1.12
CA LEU A 561 -26.66 -17.33 -0.75
C LEU A 561 -27.15 -18.54 0.06
N SER A 562 -28.37 -18.48 0.62
CA SER A 562 -28.99 -19.58 1.33
C SER A 562 -29.60 -20.65 0.41
N ASP A 563 -29.77 -20.35 -0.89
CA ASP A 563 -30.36 -21.27 -1.89
C ASP A 563 -29.57 -22.61 -1.93
N PRO A 564 -30.25 -23.76 -1.77
CA PRO A 564 -29.62 -25.08 -1.92
C PRO A 564 -28.89 -25.30 -3.26
N ALA A 565 -29.26 -24.61 -4.34
CA ALA A 565 -28.63 -24.72 -5.65
C ALA A 565 -27.17 -24.24 -5.66
N THR A 566 -26.82 -23.30 -4.77
CA THR A 566 -25.47 -22.75 -4.63
C THR A 566 -24.63 -23.50 -3.60
N LYS A 567 -25.12 -24.63 -3.06
CA LYS A 567 -24.48 -25.40 -1.98
C LYS A 567 -24.08 -26.79 -2.47
N PRO A 568 -22.83 -27.24 -2.27
CA PRO A 568 -22.45 -28.61 -2.56
C PRO A 568 -23.12 -29.60 -1.60
N ALA A 569 -23.18 -30.87 -2.03
CA ALA A 569 -23.79 -31.92 -1.22
C ALA A 569 -23.14 -32.03 0.18
N GLY A 570 -23.96 -31.86 1.22
CA GLY A 570 -23.54 -31.95 2.63
C GLY A 570 -23.05 -30.64 3.25
N TRP A 571 -23.13 -29.50 2.54
CA TRP A 571 -22.64 -28.19 2.99
C TRP A 571 -23.10 -27.78 4.40
N ASP A 572 -24.41 -27.72 4.65
CA ASP A 572 -24.96 -27.27 5.94
C ASP A 572 -24.61 -28.22 7.10
N GLY A 573 -24.35 -29.49 6.78
CA GLY A 573 -23.95 -30.52 7.73
C GLY A 573 -22.44 -30.62 7.96
N MET A 574 -21.62 -29.82 7.26
CA MET A 574 -20.16 -29.88 7.33
C MET A 574 -19.67 -29.67 8.77
N ARG A 575 -18.64 -30.44 9.16
CA ARG A 575 -18.01 -30.36 10.49
C ARG A 575 -16.50 -30.42 10.32
N LYS A 576 -15.87 -29.27 10.52
CA LYS A 576 -14.42 -29.09 10.40
C LYS A 576 -13.65 -29.94 11.41
N ALA A 577 -12.43 -30.31 11.06
CA ALA A 577 -11.50 -30.98 11.97
C ALA A 577 -11.32 -30.16 13.27
N ARG A 578 -11.26 -30.85 14.42
CA ARG A 578 -11.19 -30.19 15.72
C ARG A 578 -9.87 -29.45 15.88
N LEU A 579 -9.95 -28.13 16.05
CA LEU A 579 -8.85 -27.28 16.53
C LEU A 579 -9.01 -27.09 18.04
N ARG A 580 -7.98 -27.38 18.83
CA ARG A 580 -8.08 -27.26 20.32
C ARG A 580 -7.64 -25.89 20.81
N SER A 581 -6.57 -25.38 20.21
CA SER A 581 -5.98 -24.08 20.48
C SER A 581 -5.35 -23.55 19.18
N PRO A 582 -5.17 -22.23 19.01
CA PRO A 582 -4.52 -21.67 17.83
C PRO A 582 -3.10 -22.19 17.57
N GLU A 583 -2.34 -22.59 18.59
CA GLU A 583 -0.98 -23.11 18.42
C GLU A 583 -0.93 -24.52 17.81
N ASP A 584 -2.09 -25.20 17.71
CA ASP A 584 -2.26 -26.42 16.92
C ASP A 584 -2.26 -26.13 15.40
N ILE A 585 -2.32 -24.87 14.97
CA ILE A 585 -2.27 -24.43 13.57
C ILE A 585 -0.89 -24.69 12.96
N SER A 586 -0.91 -24.97 11.66
CA SER A 586 0.21 -25.05 10.72
C SER A 586 -0.36 -24.68 9.35
N VAL A 587 0.22 -23.64 8.74
CA VAL A 587 -0.32 -22.99 7.54
C VAL A 587 0.50 -23.35 6.31
N TYR A 588 -0.19 -23.59 5.21
CA TYR A 588 0.38 -23.77 3.87
C TYR A 588 -0.24 -22.74 2.93
N GLU A 589 0.56 -21.76 2.51
CA GLU A 589 0.11 -20.68 1.63
C GLU A 589 0.14 -21.11 0.16
N LEU A 590 -0.98 -21.02 -0.54
CA LEU A 590 -1.20 -21.60 -1.85
C LEU A 590 -2.04 -20.68 -2.73
N HIS A 591 -1.63 -20.54 -3.99
CA HIS A 591 -2.42 -19.85 -5.01
C HIS A 591 -3.35 -20.84 -5.75
N VAL A 592 -4.58 -20.42 -6.05
CA VAL A 592 -5.61 -21.26 -6.70
C VAL A 592 -5.14 -21.75 -8.06
N ARG A 593 -4.53 -20.86 -8.86
CA ARG A 593 -4.04 -21.21 -10.19
C ARG A 593 -2.82 -22.14 -10.13
N ASP A 594 -1.81 -21.76 -9.34
CA ASP A 594 -0.57 -22.53 -9.17
C ASP A 594 -0.85 -23.98 -8.80
N PHE A 595 -1.86 -24.21 -7.95
CA PHE A 595 -2.22 -25.52 -7.45
C PHE A 595 -2.48 -26.56 -8.55
N SER A 596 -3.06 -26.16 -9.67
CA SER A 596 -3.63 -27.12 -10.63
C SER A 596 -3.47 -26.77 -12.10
N ILE A 597 -2.99 -25.57 -12.47
CA ILE A 597 -2.89 -25.18 -13.88
C ILE A 597 -2.03 -26.14 -14.71
N SER A 598 -0.98 -26.71 -14.08
CA SER A 598 -0.09 -27.72 -14.66
C SER A 598 -0.43 -29.17 -14.29
N ASP A 599 -1.44 -29.43 -13.44
CA ASP A 599 -1.77 -30.79 -13.00
C ASP A 599 -2.62 -31.51 -14.05
N GLU A 600 -1.98 -32.32 -14.90
CA GLU A 600 -2.66 -33.07 -15.95
C GLU A 600 -3.69 -34.10 -15.45
N SER A 601 -3.66 -34.45 -14.16
CA SER A 601 -4.65 -35.34 -13.54
C SER A 601 -5.99 -34.65 -13.24
N VAL A 602 -6.03 -33.32 -13.36
CA VAL A 602 -7.25 -32.50 -13.32
C VAL A 602 -7.78 -32.32 -14.75
N PRO A 603 -9.11 -32.41 -14.99
CA PRO A 603 -9.71 -32.09 -16.28
C PRO A 603 -9.29 -30.70 -16.76
N GLU A 604 -8.96 -30.55 -18.04
CA GLU A 604 -8.40 -29.31 -18.61
C GLU A 604 -9.24 -28.05 -18.29
N ALA A 605 -10.57 -28.15 -18.35
CA ALA A 605 -11.47 -27.05 -18.04
C ALA A 605 -11.48 -26.63 -16.55
N GLU A 606 -11.08 -27.53 -15.64
CA GLU A 606 -11.03 -27.29 -14.20
C GLU A 606 -9.62 -26.88 -13.72
N ARG A 607 -8.63 -26.86 -14.61
CA ARG A 607 -7.25 -26.46 -14.24
C ARG A 607 -7.18 -24.97 -13.94
N GLY A 608 -6.54 -24.66 -12.81
CA GLY A 608 -6.40 -23.31 -12.27
C GLY A 608 -7.67 -22.74 -11.64
N THR A 609 -8.61 -23.59 -11.22
CA THR A 609 -9.94 -23.18 -10.70
C THR A 609 -10.21 -23.75 -9.31
N PHE A 610 -11.27 -23.25 -8.65
CA PHE A 610 -11.78 -23.80 -7.39
C PHE A 610 -12.21 -25.27 -7.53
N GLU A 611 -12.75 -25.67 -8.68
CA GLU A 611 -13.23 -27.02 -8.96
C GLU A 611 -12.10 -28.07 -8.87
N ALA A 612 -10.85 -27.69 -9.14
CA ALA A 612 -9.69 -28.59 -9.01
C ALA A 612 -9.54 -29.20 -7.61
N PHE A 613 -9.95 -28.48 -6.57
CA PHE A 613 -9.90 -28.93 -5.18
C PHE A 613 -10.99 -29.97 -4.85
N ALA A 614 -12.05 -30.04 -5.65
CA ALA A 614 -13.10 -31.06 -5.51
C ALA A 614 -12.64 -32.43 -6.04
N ASN A 615 -11.66 -32.47 -6.95
CA ASN A 615 -11.10 -33.71 -7.49
C ASN A 615 -10.12 -34.37 -6.50
N LEU A 616 -10.66 -35.10 -5.53
CA LEU A 616 -9.90 -35.79 -4.48
C LEU A 616 -8.87 -36.83 -4.97
N SER A 617 -8.88 -37.14 -6.27
CA SER A 617 -7.98 -38.10 -6.91
C SER A 617 -6.85 -37.44 -7.71
N SER A 618 -6.85 -36.11 -7.84
CA SER A 618 -5.77 -35.36 -8.49
C SER A 618 -4.44 -35.50 -7.75
N THR A 619 -3.34 -35.21 -8.44
CA THR A 619 -2.00 -35.18 -7.85
C THR A 619 -1.95 -34.14 -6.74
N GLY A 620 -2.47 -32.93 -7.00
CA GLY A 620 -2.53 -31.86 -5.99
C GLY A 620 -3.30 -32.25 -4.73
N MET A 621 -4.50 -32.85 -4.86
CA MET A 621 -5.28 -33.24 -3.67
C MET A 621 -4.70 -34.45 -2.93
N LYS A 622 -3.95 -35.33 -3.60
CA LYS A 622 -3.18 -36.39 -2.93
C LYS A 622 -2.00 -35.82 -2.15
N HIS A 623 -1.32 -34.82 -2.71
CA HIS A 623 -0.24 -34.08 -2.07
C HIS A 623 -0.70 -33.39 -0.80
N LEU A 624 -1.75 -32.56 -0.89
CA LEU A 624 -2.34 -31.86 0.27
C LEU A 624 -2.81 -32.84 1.36
N ARG A 625 -3.39 -33.98 0.97
CA ARG A 625 -3.77 -35.03 1.92
C ARG A 625 -2.56 -35.66 2.60
N SER A 626 -1.42 -35.76 1.93
CA SER A 626 -0.18 -36.27 2.53
C SER A 626 0.32 -35.32 3.62
N LEU A 627 0.40 -34.02 3.30
CA LEU A 627 0.76 -32.98 4.26
C LEU A 627 -0.21 -32.91 5.44
N SER A 628 -1.51 -33.00 5.19
CA SER A 628 -2.53 -33.03 6.26
C SER A 628 -2.34 -34.24 7.19
N ARG A 629 -2.06 -35.42 6.64
CA ARG A 629 -1.75 -36.63 7.44
C ARG A 629 -0.46 -36.50 8.26
N ALA A 630 0.50 -35.73 7.77
CA ALA A 630 1.71 -35.40 8.51
C ALA A 630 1.43 -34.41 9.65
N GLY A 631 0.44 -33.53 9.52
CA GLY A 631 0.03 -32.60 10.56
C GLY A 631 -0.18 -31.18 10.09
N LEU A 632 -0.20 -30.93 8.77
CA LEU A 632 -0.71 -29.69 8.22
C LEU A 632 -2.20 -29.55 8.57
N SER A 633 -2.63 -28.34 8.93
CA SER A 633 -3.99 -28.10 9.39
C SER A 633 -4.76 -27.06 8.57
N HIS A 634 -4.08 -26.09 7.96
CA HIS A 634 -4.69 -25.00 7.22
C HIS A 634 -4.04 -24.80 5.86
N VAL A 635 -4.85 -24.47 4.86
CA VAL A 635 -4.40 -23.87 3.60
C VAL A 635 -4.80 -22.41 3.63
N HIS A 636 -3.83 -21.50 3.52
CA HIS A 636 -4.04 -20.08 3.28
C HIS A 636 -4.07 -19.89 1.76
N LEU A 637 -5.21 -19.50 1.24
CA LEU A 637 -5.35 -19.16 -0.17
C LEU A 637 -4.93 -17.70 -0.37
N LEU A 638 -4.02 -17.45 -1.31
CA LEU A 638 -3.86 -16.10 -1.89
C LEU A 638 -5.23 -15.52 -2.30
N PRO A 639 -5.33 -14.20 -2.52
CA PRO A 639 -6.59 -13.53 -2.82
C PRO A 639 -7.50 -14.35 -3.76
N ALA A 640 -8.68 -14.67 -3.24
CA ALA A 640 -9.71 -15.46 -3.92
C ALA A 640 -11.06 -14.74 -3.94
N PHE A 641 -11.06 -13.47 -3.51
CA PHE A 641 -12.12 -12.51 -3.79
C PHE A 641 -11.92 -11.92 -5.20
N ASP A 642 -12.94 -11.26 -5.72
CA ASP A 642 -12.97 -10.62 -7.03
C ASP A 642 -11.89 -9.54 -7.19
N CYS A 643 -10.97 -9.75 -8.13
CA CYS A 643 -9.82 -8.89 -8.38
C CYS A 643 -9.89 -8.26 -9.77
N ALA A 644 -9.26 -7.10 -9.94
CA ALA A 644 -9.39 -6.32 -11.18
C ALA A 644 -8.44 -6.76 -12.31
N THR A 645 -7.42 -7.55 -12.00
CA THR A 645 -6.20 -7.70 -12.82
C THR A 645 -6.11 -9.01 -13.59
N ILE A 646 -7.20 -9.79 -13.65
CA ILE A 646 -7.29 -11.01 -14.47
C ILE A 646 -8.56 -10.93 -15.32
N PRO A 647 -8.47 -10.99 -16.67
CA PRO A 647 -9.65 -11.17 -17.51
C PRO A 647 -10.40 -12.46 -17.11
N GLU A 648 -11.69 -12.41 -16.82
CA GLU A 648 -12.45 -13.58 -16.41
C GLU A 648 -12.85 -14.46 -17.62
N ASP A 649 -12.90 -13.89 -18.83
CA ASP A 649 -13.10 -14.68 -20.06
C ASP A 649 -11.84 -15.46 -20.43
N ARG A 650 -11.75 -16.71 -19.98
CA ARG A 650 -10.64 -17.63 -20.30
C ARG A 650 -10.41 -17.83 -21.80
N SER A 651 -11.39 -17.54 -22.66
CA SER A 651 -11.22 -17.68 -24.11
C SER A 651 -10.40 -16.56 -24.74
N THR A 652 -10.21 -15.44 -24.03
CA THR A 652 -9.37 -14.31 -24.47
C THR A 652 -7.94 -14.41 -23.97
N HIS A 653 -7.67 -15.27 -22.96
CA HIS A 653 -6.33 -15.46 -22.38
C HIS A 653 -5.28 -15.76 -23.44
N LYS A 654 -4.21 -14.96 -23.44
CA LYS A 654 -3.01 -15.22 -24.22
C LYS A 654 -2.14 -16.27 -23.53
N THR A 655 -1.31 -16.95 -24.34
CA THR A 655 -0.32 -17.92 -23.83
C THR A 655 1.01 -17.68 -24.52
N PRO A 656 2.14 -17.91 -23.83
CA PRO A 656 3.47 -17.59 -24.37
C PRO A 656 3.97 -18.65 -25.37
N GLY A 657 3.21 -19.72 -25.61
CA GLY A 657 3.63 -20.88 -26.39
C GLY A 657 4.64 -21.77 -25.66
N ASP A 658 5.42 -22.54 -26.43
CA ASP A 658 6.45 -23.43 -25.87
C ASP A 658 7.77 -22.67 -25.64
N LEU A 659 8.07 -22.40 -24.37
CA LEU A 659 9.29 -21.72 -23.92
C LEU A 659 10.45 -22.69 -23.59
N SER A 660 10.23 -24.00 -23.63
CA SER A 660 11.19 -25.02 -23.17
C SER A 660 12.46 -25.13 -24.03
N GLY A 661 12.44 -24.57 -25.24
CA GLY A 661 13.58 -24.57 -26.16
C GLY A 661 14.67 -23.53 -25.86
N PHE A 662 14.40 -22.56 -24.97
CA PHE A 662 15.35 -21.51 -24.62
C PHE A 662 16.35 -21.95 -23.54
N ALA A 663 17.48 -21.25 -23.44
CA ALA A 663 18.47 -21.51 -22.41
C ALA A 663 17.94 -21.09 -21.03
N SER A 664 18.39 -21.76 -19.95
CA SER A 664 17.89 -21.53 -18.58
C SER A 664 18.16 -20.12 -18.03
N ASP A 665 19.06 -19.37 -18.66
CA ASP A 665 19.48 -18.01 -18.34
C ASP A 665 19.15 -17.01 -19.45
N SER A 666 18.28 -17.36 -20.40
CA SER A 666 17.87 -16.47 -21.48
C SER A 666 16.82 -15.47 -21.02
N THR A 667 16.81 -14.28 -21.63
CA THR A 667 15.74 -13.28 -21.48
C THR A 667 14.50 -13.59 -22.31
N ALA A 668 14.59 -14.53 -23.27
CA ALA A 668 13.50 -14.81 -24.21
C ALA A 668 12.22 -15.32 -23.52
N GLN A 669 12.36 -16.08 -22.44
CA GLN A 669 11.20 -16.54 -21.66
C GLN A 669 10.47 -15.37 -21.01
N GLN A 670 11.19 -14.48 -20.31
CA GLN A 670 10.54 -13.34 -19.66
C GLN A 670 10.03 -12.32 -20.67
N GLU A 671 10.70 -12.10 -21.80
CA GLU A 671 10.18 -11.26 -22.90
C GLU A 671 8.84 -11.81 -23.44
N ALA A 672 8.71 -13.13 -23.55
CA ALA A 672 7.47 -13.77 -24.02
C ALA A 672 6.34 -13.70 -22.99
N ILE A 673 6.64 -13.74 -21.69
CA ILE A 673 5.68 -13.54 -20.60
C ILE A 673 5.26 -12.06 -20.53
N ASP A 674 6.23 -11.15 -20.55
CA ASP A 674 5.99 -9.70 -20.49
C ASP A 674 5.16 -9.22 -21.68
N ALA A 675 5.29 -9.83 -22.86
CA ALA A 675 4.48 -9.51 -24.03
C ALA A 675 2.99 -9.92 -23.94
N ILE A 676 2.60 -10.68 -22.92
CA ILE A 676 1.21 -11.13 -22.71
C ILE A 676 0.69 -10.86 -21.30
N ARG A 677 1.49 -10.21 -20.45
CA ARG A 677 1.09 -9.82 -19.10
C ARG A 677 -0.21 -9.01 -19.17
N ASP A 678 -1.03 -9.10 -18.14
CA ASP A 678 -2.37 -8.47 -18.08
C ASP A 678 -3.41 -9.04 -19.06
N GLU A 679 -3.00 -9.89 -20.01
CA GLU A 679 -3.86 -10.59 -20.96
C GLU A 679 -3.81 -12.12 -20.82
N ASP A 680 -3.05 -12.64 -19.85
CA ASP A 680 -3.04 -14.04 -19.48
C ASP A 680 -4.02 -14.32 -18.32
N GLY A 681 -4.00 -15.54 -17.79
CA GLY A 681 -4.90 -15.93 -16.70
C GLY A 681 -4.28 -15.81 -15.30
N PHE A 682 -3.23 -15.00 -15.11
CA PHE A 682 -2.41 -15.02 -13.90
C PHE A 682 -2.23 -13.62 -13.27
N ASN A 683 -2.66 -13.49 -12.02
CA ASN A 683 -2.18 -12.47 -11.08
C ASN A 683 -2.24 -13.08 -9.67
N TRP A 684 -1.54 -12.52 -8.67
CA TRP A 684 -1.80 -12.85 -7.27
C TRP A 684 -3.11 -12.27 -6.74
N CYS A 685 -3.74 -11.33 -7.45
CA CYS A 685 -5.01 -10.69 -7.10
C CYS A 685 -4.97 -9.83 -5.82
N TYR A 686 -3.81 -9.24 -5.47
CA TYR A 686 -3.74 -8.16 -4.46
C TYR A 686 -4.24 -6.83 -5.04
N ASP A 687 -5.34 -6.88 -5.81
CA ASP A 687 -5.94 -5.76 -6.56
C ASP A 687 -7.47 -5.80 -6.39
N PRO A 688 -8.00 -5.43 -5.21
CA PRO A 688 -9.41 -5.66 -4.90
C PRO A 688 -10.35 -4.88 -5.81
N TYR A 689 -11.34 -5.59 -6.36
CA TYR A 689 -12.48 -4.98 -7.06
C TYR A 689 -13.76 -5.13 -6.23
N HIS A 690 -14.12 -6.35 -5.80
CA HIS A 690 -15.22 -6.60 -4.87
C HIS A 690 -14.82 -7.56 -3.74
N TYR A 691 -14.83 -7.08 -2.50
CA TYR A 691 -14.33 -7.83 -1.35
C TYR A 691 -15.12 -9.09 -0.97
N THR A 692 -16.38 -9.22 -1.39
CA THR A 692 -17.32 -10.24 -0.86
C THR A 692 -17.82 -11.22 -1.94
N VAL A 693 -17.14 -11.27 -3.09
CA VAL A 693 -17.49 -12.18 -4.20
C VAL A 693 -16.27 -13.05 -4.53
N PRO A 694 -16.42 -14.36 -4.77
CA PRO A 694 -15.33 -15.18 -5.28
C PRO A 694 -14.85 -14.68 -6.65
N GLU A 695 -13.54 -14.78 -6.89
CA GLU A 695 -12.91 -14.44 -8.18
C GLU A 695 -13.50 -15.26 -9.34
N GLY A 696 -13.91 -14.62 -10.44
CA GLY A 696 -14.57 -15.31 -11.55
C GLY A 696 -13.60 -16.05 -12.48
N SER A 697 -12.36 -15.60 -12.62
CA SER A 697 -11.34 -16.31 -13.41
C SER A 697 -10.97 -17.68 -12.82
N TYR A 698 -11.27 -17.90 -11.54
CA TYR A 698 -11.07 -19.16 -10.81
C TYR A 698 -12.25 -20.13 -10.87
N THR A 699 -13.16 -19.97 -11.84
CA THR A 699 -14.17 -20.98 -12.17
C THR A 699 -14.27 -21.18 -13.68
N ALA A 700 -14.83 -22.31 -14.12
CA ALA A 700 -15.12 -22.55 -15.53
C ALA A 700 -16.35 -21.77 -16.04
N GLU A 701 -17.20 -21.28 -15.14
CA GLU A 701 -18.43 -20.54 -15.45
C GLU A 701 -18.46 -19.24 -14.60
N PRO A 702 -17.84 -18.14 -15.07
CA PRO A 702 -17.70 -16.92 -14.27
C PRO A 702 -19.04 -16.25 -13.96
N ASP A 703 -20.03 -16.33 -14.85
CA ASP A 703 -21.31 -15.67 -14.64
C ASP A 703 -22.12 -16.19 -13.44
N GLY A 704 -22.37 -15.30 -12.48
CA GLY A 704 -23.40 -15.43 -11.46
C GLY A 704 -23.15 -16.50 -10.40
N ALA A 705 -24.16 -17.29 -10.08
CA ALA A 705 -24.14 -18.22 -8.95
C ALA A 705 -23.13 -19.39 -9.06
N ALA A 706 -22.53 -19.61 -10.24
CA ALA A 706 -21.59 -20.70 -10.46
C ALA A 706 -20.28 -20.52 -9.67
N ARG A 707 -19.68 -19.31 -9.67
CA ARG A 707 -18.48 -19.00 -8.87
C ARG A 707 -18.68 -19.21 -7.36
N VAL A 708 -19.86 -18.88 -6.85
CA VAL A 708 -20.26 -19.12 -5.44
C VAL A 708 -20.22 -20.60 -5.10
N LYS A 709 -20.80 -21.43 -5.98
CA LYS A 709 -20.83 -22.88 -5.80
C LYS A 709 -19.43 -23.49 -5.92
N ALA A 710 -18.64 -23.06 -6.90
CA ALA A 710 -17.27 -23.53 -7.13
C ALA A 710 -16.38 -23.27 -5.90
N PHE A 711 -16.43 -22.07 -5.32
CA PHE A 711 -15.71 -21.76 -4.08
C PHE A 711 -16.13 -22.67 -2.93
N ARG A 712 -17.44 -22.89 -2.74
CA ARG A 712 -17.95 -23.80 -1.69
C ARG A 712 -17.51 -25.25 -1.95
N GLU A 713 -17.41 -25.68 -3.19
CA GLU A 713 -16.87 -26.99 -3.57
C GLU A 713 -15.39 -27.13 -3.23
N MET A 714 -14.58 -26.09 -3.44
CA MET A 714 -13.19 -26.04 -2.98
C MET A 714 -13.09 -26.20 -1.47
N VAL A 715 -13.84 -25.40 -0.69
CA VAL A 715 -13.83 -25.47 0.78
C VAL A 715 -14.23 -26.87 1.25
N ALA A 716 -15.23 -27.49 0.61
CA ALA A 716 -15.63 -28.86 0.90
C ALA A 716 -14.57 -29.90 0.51
N GLY A 717 -13.83 -29.68 -0.59
CA GLY A 717 -12.71 -30.52 -1.02
C GLY A 717 -11.57 -30.54 0.00
N LEU A 718 -11.17 -29.36 0.46
CA LEU A 718 -10.13 -29.17 1.49
C LEU A 718 -10.55 -29.77 2.84
N ASP A 719 -11.80 -29.55 3.28
CA ASP A 719 -12.33 -30.17 4.51
C ASP A 719 -12.28 -31.71 4.44
N ARG A 720 -12.63 -32.30 3.29
CA ARG A 720 -12.61 -33.78 3.09
C ARG A 720 -11.21 -34.38 3.17
N VAL A 721 -10.15 -33.59 2.98
CA VAL A 721 -8.76 -34.04 3.20
C VAL A 721 -8.20 -33.65 4.56
N GLY A 722 -8.99 -32.97 5.40
CA GLY A 722 -8.64 -32.62 6.77
C GLY A 722 -8.01 -31.24 6.92
N LEU A 723 -8.20 -30.35 5.93
CA LEU A 723 -7.62 -29.00 5.92
C LEU A 723 -8.70 -27.94 6.11
N ARG A 724 -8.40 -26.97 6.95
CA ARG A 724 -9.15 -25.72 7.11
C ARG A 724 -8.72 -24.71 6.06
N VAL A 725 -9.56 -23.72 5.78
CA VAL A 725 -9.29 -22.69 4.77
C VAL A 725 -9.08 -21.35 5.45
N VAL A 726 -7.95 -20.72 5.20
CA VAL A 726 -7.69 -19.31 5.49
C VAL A 726 -7.77 -18.54 4.17
N MET A 727 -8.40 -17.38 4.20
CA MET A 727 -8.44 -16.48 3.05
C MET A 727 -7.50 -15.29 3.28
N ASP A 728 -6.69 -14.96 2.28
CA ASP A 728 -6.03 -13.66 2.22
C ASP A 728 -7.06 -12.57 1.95
N VAL A 729 -7.07 -11.53 2.77
CA VAL A 729 -7.98 -10.40 2.65
C VAL A 729 -7.19 -9.11 2.56
N VAL A 730 -7.56 -8.27 1.60
CA VAL A 730 -6.82 -7.07 1.21
C VAL A 730 -7.73 -5.86 1.37
N TYR A 731 -8.07 -5.54 2.61
CA TYR A 731 -8.94 -4.39 2.88
C TYR A 731 -8.19 -3.07 2.93
N ASN A 732 -6.86 -3.07 2.82
CA ASN A 732 -6.03 -1.88 3.04
C ASN A 732 -6.02 -0.92 1.84
N HIS A 733 -6.40 -1.36 0.64
CA HIS A 733 -6.53 -0.52 -0.56
C HIS A 733 -7.57 -1.07 -1.55
N THR A 734 -7.91 -0.29 -2.57
CA THR A 734 -8.64 -0.76 -3.77
C THR A 734 -7.75 -0.71 -5.02
N SER A 735 -8.13 -1.45 -6.06
CA SER A 735 -7.48 -1.39 -7.38
C SER A 735 -7.68 -0.07 -8.13
N GLY A 736 -8.73 0.69 -7.81
CA GLY A 736 -9.03 1.97 -8.44
C GLY A 736 -9.84 2.91 -7.55
N SER A 737 -9.78 4.20 -7.84
CA SER A 737 -10.45 5.30 -7.13
C SER A 737 -10.89 6.40 -8.13
N GLY A 738 -11.50 7.48 -7.62
CA GLY A 738 -12.04 8.58 -8.43
C GLY A 738 -13.08 8.09 -9.43
N GLN A 739 -12.97 8.56 -10.67
CA GLN A 739 -13.83 8.13 -11.79
C GLN A 739 -13.21 6.99 -12.63
N GLY A 740 -12.18 6.32 -12.12
CA GLY A 740 -11.54 5.19 -12.80
C GLY A 740 -12.50 4.03 -13.07
N SER A 741 -12.20 3.23 -14.10
CA SER A 741 -13.07 2.13 -14.56
C SER A 741 -13.27 1.01 -13.52
N THR A 742 -12.26 0.77 -12.68
CA THR A 742 -12.29 -0.20 -11.57
C THR A 742 -12.69 0.43 -10.23
N SER A 743 -13.03 1.73 -10.21
CA SER A 743 -13.52 2.39 -9.00
C SER A 743 -14.99 2.05 -8.75
N VAL A 744 -15.28 1.55 -7.55
CA VAL A 744 -16.63 1.28 -7.06
C VAL A 744 -16.98 2.24 -5.93
N LEU A 745 -16.22 2.18 -4.85
CA LEU A 745 -16.49 2.91 -3.61
C LEU A 745 -16.51 4.43 -3.81
N ASP A 746 -15.49 4.95 -4.50
CA ASP A 746 -15.29 6.39 -4.68
C ASP A 746 -16.25 7.00 -5.72
N ARG A 747 -16.86 6.18 -6.57
CA ARG A 747 -17.93 6.62 -7.49
C ARG A 747 -19.30 6.71 -6.82
N ILE A 748 -19.46 6.11 -5.63
CA ILE A 748 -20.69 6.14 -4.82
C ILE A 748 -20.61 7.23 -3.75
N VAL A 749 -19.52 7.24 -2.98
CA VAL A 749 -19.27 8.27 -1.95
C VAL A 749 -17.84 8.78 -2.12
N PRO A 750 -17.63 9.78 -3.01
CA PRO A 750 -16.31 10.34 -3.26
C PRO A 750 -15.63 10.80 -1.97
N ASP A 751 -14.31 10.62 -1.88
CA ASP A 751 -13.43 11.06 -0.79
C ASP A 751 -13.71 10.42 0.59
N TYR A 752 -14.65 9.46 0.70
CA TYR A 752 -15.00 8.82 1.98
C TYR A 752 -14.26 7.50 2.23
N TYR A 753 -14.29 6.54 1.32
CA TYR A 753 -13.73 5.21 1.59
C TYR A 753 -12.20 5.17 1.54
N HIS A 754 -11.58 6.22 1.02
CA HIS A 754 -10.14 6.35 0.86
C HIS A 754 -9.52 7.26 1.92
N ARG A 755 -8.28 6.95 2.28
CA ARG A 755 -7.52 7.82 3.16
C ARG A 755 -6.88 8.93 2.35
N LEU A 756 -7.08 10.17 2.79
CA LEU A 756 -6.55 11.35 2.12
C LEU A 756 -5.36 11.94 2.89
N ASN A 757 -4.41 12.53 2.16
CA ASN A 757 -3.31 13.31 2.71
C ASN A 757 -3.78 14.72 3.11
N GLY A 758 -2.86 15.57 3.57
CA GLY A 758 -3.19 16.92 4.03
C GLY A 758 -3.76 17.85 2.95
N ASP A 759 -3.52 17.52 1.68
CA ASP A 759 -3.99 18.27 0.51
C ASP A 759 -5.26 17.67 -0.11
N GLY A 760 -5.80 16.59 0.47
CA GLY A 760 -6.98 15.91 -0.03
C GLY A 760 -6.71 14.89 -1.14
N PHE A 761 -5.46 14.53 -1.43
CA PHE A 761 -5.17 13.45 -2.38
C PHE A 761 -5.18 12.09 -1.69
N ILE A 762 -5.61 11.06 -2.42
CA ILE A 762 -5.62 9.68 -1.92
C ILE A 762 -4.18 9.22 -1.64
N GLU A 763 -3.97 8.67 -0.44
CA GLU A 763 -2.69 8.07 -0.04
C GLU A 763 -2.45 6.75 -0.80
N THR A 764 -1.21 6.48 -1.20
CA THR A 764 -0.86 5.28 -1.99
C THR A 764 0.27 4.46 -1.40
N SER A 765 0.51 4.56 -0.09
CA SER A 765 1.63 3.92 0.57
C SER A 765 1.59 2.39 0.53
N SER A 766 0.39 1.78 0.38
CA SER A 766 0.24 0.32 0.29
C SER A 766 0.73 -0.26 -1.03
N CYS A 767 0.50 0.49 -2.13
CA CYS A 767 0.82 0.23 -3.55
C CYS A 767 -0.21 0.95 -4.45
N CYS A 768 -1.46 0.99 -3.99
CA CYS A 768 -2.66 1.45 -4.70
C CYS A 768 -3.47 2.42 -3.83
N ALA A 769 -4.74 2.68 -4.16
CA ALA A 769 -5.56 3.65 -3.44
C ALA A 769 -5.90 3.19 -2.01
N ASN A 770 -5.19 3.70 -1.00
CA ASN A 770 -5.37 3.31 0.40
C ASN A 770 -6.81 3.54 0.85
N THR A 771 -7.39 2.56 1.54
CA THR A 771 -8.69 2.71 2.20
C THR A 771 -8.54 3.31 3.59
N ALA A 772 -9.62 3.87 4.11
CA ALA A 772 -9.69 4.42 5.46
C ALA A 772 -10.61 3.58 6.37
N THR A 773 -10.13 2.44 6.89
CA THR A 773 -10.93 1.60 7.80
C THR A 773 -11.17 2.23 9.18
N GLU A 774 -10.58 3.39 9.46
CA GLU A 774 -10.94 4.26 10.57
C GLU A 774 -12.28 4.99 10.37
N HIS A 775 -12.83 5.00 9.15
CA HIS A 775 -14.18 5.51 8.88
C HIS A 775 -15.22 4.40 9.10
N ASP A 776 -16.35 4.76 9.70
CA ASP A 776 -17.31 3.80 10.27
C ASP A 776 -17.88 2.84 9.22
N MET A 777 -18.22 3.34 8.02
CA MET A 777 -18.83 2.52 6.96
C MET A 777 -17.81 1.70 6.16
N MET A 778 -16.53 2.10 6.14
CA MET A 778 -15.45 1.25 5.62
C MET A 778 -15.08 0.13 6.60
N GLU A 779 -15.04 0.41 7.91
CA GLU A 779 -14.92 -0.64 8.94
C GLU A 779 -16.08 -1.64 8.84
N LYS A 780 -17.31 -1.13 8.70
CA LYS A 780 -18.50 -1.97 8.54
C LYS A 780 -18.41 -2.85 7.30
N LEU A 781 -18.03 -2.31 6.13
CA LEU A 781 -17.83 -3.10 4.91
C LEU A 781 -16.82 -4.24 5.13
N MET A 782 -15.70 -3.94 5.78
CA MET A 782 -14.69 -4.94 6.14
C MET A 782 -15.27 -6.05 7.04
N VAL A 783 -15.97 -5.68 8.13
CA VAL A 783 -16.51 -6.64 9.10
C VAL A 783 -17.64 -7.48 8.51
N ASP A 784 -18.53 -6.88 7.72
CA ASP A 784 -19.66 -7.57 7.07
C ASP A 784 -19.18 -8.53 5.98
N SER A 785 -18.15 -8.15 5.21
CA SER A 785 -17.51 -9.04 4.24
C SER A 785 -16.89 -10.26 4.93
N LEU A 786 -16.09 -10.04 5.98
CA LEU A 786 -15.48 -11.11 6.78
C LEU A 786 -16.54 -12.06 7.37
N GLU A 787 -17.64 -11.51 7.89
CA GLU A 787 -18.76 -12.31 8.39
C GLU A 787 -19.37 -13.16 7.27
N THR A 788 -19.57 -12.61 6.08
CA THR A 788 -20.10 -13.34 4.92
C THR A 788 -19.19 -14.50 4.53
N TRP A 789 -17.88 -14.27 4.42
CA TRP A 789 -16.89 -15.32 4.17
C TRP A 789 -16.90 -16.42 5.23
N ALA A 790 -17.03 -16.05 6.51
CA ALA A 790 -17.11 -17.02 7.59
C ALA A 790 -18.41 -17.83 7.55
N LYS A 791 -19.57 -17.19 7.39
CA LYS A 791 -20.90 -17.83 7.49
C LYS A 791 -21.28 -18.59 6.23
N GLU A 792 -21.23 -17.89 5.11
CA GLU A 792 -21.75 -18.36 3.83
C GLU A 792 -20.77 -19.25 3.07
N TYR A 793 -19.46 -19.02 3.28
CA TYR A 793 -18.38 -19.77 2.64
C TYR A 793 -17.58 -20.65 3.60
N LYS A 794 -17.88 -20.64 4.90
CA LYS A 794 -17.25 -21.51 5.91
C LYS A 794 -15.72 -21.42 5.91
N VAL A 795 -15.20 -20.21 5.67
CA VAL A 795 -13.79 -19.86 5.87
C VAL A 795 -13.44 -19.98 7.35
N ASP A 796 -12.27 -20.53 7.65
CA ASP A 796 -11.82 -20.90 9.01
C ASP A 796 -10.81 -19.90 9.60
N GLY A 797 -10.38 -18.88 8.86
CA GLY A 797 -9.47 -17.84 9.32
C GLY A 797 -9.15 -16.83 8.23
N PHE A 798 -8.52 -15.73 8.61
CA PHE A 798 -8.20 -14.64 7.68
C PHE A 798 -6.77 -14.14 7.91
N ARG A 799 -6.03 -13.98 6.81
CA ARG A 799 -4.74 -13.27 6.77
C ARG A 799 -5.00 -11.87 6.24
N PHE A 800 -4.74 -10.85 7.06
CA PHE A 800 -4.84 -9.44 6.65
C PHE A 800 -3.55 -9.00 5.98
N ASP A 801 -3.66 -8.70 4.69
CA ASP A 801 -2.64 -7.99 3.94
C ASP A 801 -2.40 -6.60 4.52
N LEU A 802 -1.13 -6.20 4.66
CA LEU A 802 -0.69 -4.93 5.24
C LEU A 802 -1.53 -4.50 6.46
N MET A 803 -1.72 -5.42 7.41
CA MET A 803 -2.57 -5.22 8.59
C MET A 803 -2.25 -3.94 9.38
N GLY A 804 -1.01 -3.44 9.32
CA GLY A 804 -0.60 -2.16 9.91
C GLY A 804 -1.39 -0.93 9.44
N HIS A 805 -1.98 -0.97 8.25
CA HIS A 805 -2.83 0.09 7.69
C HIS A 805 -4.27 0.11 8.23
N HIS A 806 -4.60 -0.83 9.13
CA HIS A 806 -5.85 -0.85 9.87
C HIS A 806 -5.66 -0.39 11.30
N THR A 807 -6.73 0.13 11.92
CA THR A 807 -6.69 0.39 13.36
C THR A 807 -6.66 -0.94 14.12
N ARG A 808 -5.94 -0.96 15.25
CA ARG A 808 -6.01 -2.07 16.21
C ARG A 808 -7.44 -2.37 16.63
N GLY A 809 -8.29 -1.33 16.74
CA GLY A 809 -9.71 -1.44 17.07
C GLY A 809 -10.47 -2.25 16.03
N ASN A 810 -10.29 -1.96 14.73
CA ASN A 810 -11.01 -2.63 13.65
C ASN A 810 -10.75 -4.14 13.66
N ILE A 811 -9.48 -4.55 13.81
CA ILE A 811 -9.10 -5.98 13.82
C ILE A 811 -9.69 -6.70 15.04
N LEU A 812 -9.71 -6.04 16.21
CA LEU A 812 -10.32 -6.62 17.42
C LEU A 812 -11.84 -6.72 17.32
N LYS A 813 -12.51 -5.73 16.71
CA LYS A 813 -13.95 -5.76 16.43
C LYS A 813 -14.30 -6.90 15.46
N ALA A 814 -13.53 -7.05 14.38
CA ALA A 814 -13.67 -8.16 13.45
C ALA A 814 -13.48 -9.52 14.15
N LYS A 815 -12.45 -9.64 14.99
CA LYS A 815 -12.21 -10.84 15.82
C LYS A 815 -13.40 -11.16 16.71
N GLU A 816 -13.90 -10.19 17.47
CA GLU A 816 -15.04 -10.38 18.37
C GLU A 816 -16.29 -10.83 17.58
N ARG A 817 -16.57 -10.15 16.46
CA ARG A 817 -17.72 -10.49 15.61
C ARG A 817 -17.63 -11.92 15.09
N LEU A 818 -16.51 -12.31 14.49
CA LEU A 818 -16.29 -13.65 13.94
C LEU A 818 -16.33 -14.72 15.04
N GLN A 819 -15.75 -14.45 16.20
CA GLN A 819 -15.74 -15.41 17.31
C GLN A 819 -17.09 -15.54 18.02
N SER A 820 -18.02 -14.59 17.83
CA SER A 820 -19.39 -14.68 18.31
C SER A 820 -20.26 -15.67 17.53
N LEU A 821 -19.88 -16.01 16.29
CA LEU A 821 -20.65 -16.90 15.42
C LEU A 821 -20.78 -18.31 16.00
N THR A 822 -21.97 -18.90 15.89
CA THR A 822 -22.27 -20.20 16.51
C THR A 822 -22.72 -21.25 15.51
N MET A 823 -22.45 -22.52 15.85
CA MET A 823 -22.87 -23.65 15.00
C MET A 823 -24.40 -23.76 14.88
N ALA A 824 -25.14 -23.19 15.83
CA ALA A 824 -26.59 -23.29 15.89
C ALA A 824 -27.29 -22.23 15.03
N GLU A 825 -26.75 -21.01 15.01
CA GLU A 825 -27.34 -19.86 14.31
C GLU A 825 -26.69 -19.64 12.94
N ASP A 826 -25.37 -19.76 12.87
CA ASP A 826 -24.58 -19.39 11.68
C ASP A 826 -23.97 -20.60 10.96
N GLY A 827 -24.10 -21.80 11.53
CA GLY A 827 -23.58 -23.03 10.93
C GLY A 827 -22.04 -23.15 10.92
N VAL A 828 -21.34 -22.32 11.70
CA VAL A 828 -19.87 -22.33 11.89
C VAL A 828 -19.47 -22.19 13.35
N HIS A 829 -18.27 -22.64 13.72
CA HIS A 829 -17.77 -22.50 15.09
C HIS A 829 -16.83 -21.30 15.19
N GLY A 830 -17.39 -20.12 15.41
CA GLY A 830 -16.68 -18.84 15.47
C GLY A 830 -15.43 -18.84 16.34
N PRO A 831 -15.43 -19.40 17.57
CA PRO A 831 -14.22 -19.44 18.42
C PRO A 831 -13.01 -20.19 17.84
N ALA A 832 -13.19 -20.94 16.75
CA ALA A 832 -12.10 -21.58 16.02
C ALA A 832 -11.61 -20.77 14.81
N ILE A 833 -12.22 -19.62 14.51
CA ILE A 833 -11.75 -18.68 13.49
C ILE A 833 -10.55 -17.92 14.05
N TYR A 834 -9.45 -17.98 13.31
CA TYR A 834 -8.19 -17.37 13.69
C TYR A 834 -7.81 -16.24 12.73
N LEU A 835 -7.29 -15.13 13.28
CA LEU A 835 -6.86 -13.96 12.52
C LEU A 835 -5.35 -13.78 12.68
N TYR A 836 -4.69 -13.43 11.58
CA TYR A 836 -3.31 -12.96 11.58
C TYR A 836 -3.08 -12.00 10.42
N GLY A 837 -1.93 -11.35 10.36
CA GLY A 837 -1.62 -10.45 9.25
C GLY A 837 -0.24 -9.82 9.29
N GLU A 838 -0.03 -8.90 8.38
CA GLU A 838 1.22 -8.15 8.21
C GLU A 838 1.24 -6.87 9.04
N GLY A 839 1.66 -6.99 10.29
CA GLY A 839 1.76 -5.85 11.22
C GLY A 839 2.95 -4.92 10.95
N TRP A 840 3.29 -4.64 9.68
CA TRP A 840 4.39 -3.73 9.31
C TRP A 840 4.06 -2.28 9.69
N ASN A 841 5.09 -1.48 9.99
CA ASN A 841 4.93 -0.09 10.45
C ASN A 841 5.56 0.88 9.45
N PHE A 842 4.76 1.42 8.53
CA PHE A 842 5.21 2.34 7.47
C PHE A 842 4.03 3.17 6.92
N GLY A 843 4.31 4.07 5.97
CA GLY A 843 3.30 4.93 5.36
C GLY A 843 2.81 6.06 6.28
N GLU A 844 1.69 6.66 5.90
CA GLU A 844 0.99 7.75 6.58
C GLU A 844 0.47 7.38 7.97
N VAL A 845 0.32 6.10 8.25
CA VAL A 845 -0.17 5.58 9.54
C VAL A 845 0.97 5.35 10.53
N ALA A 846 2.23 5.34 10.08
CA ALA A 846 3.41 4.91 10.82
C ALA A 846 3.53 5.54 12.22
N ASN A 847 4.03 4.77 13.19
CA ASN A 847 4.20 5.19 14.59
C ASN A 847 2.89 5.74 15.20
N ASP A 848 1.81 5.04 14.88
CA ASP A 848 0.43 5.37 15.21
C ASP A 848 -0.03 6.76 14.73
N ALA A 849 0.64 7.42 13.78
CA ALA A 849 0.44 8.85 13.45
C ALA A 849 -1.03 9.28 13.36
N ARG A 850 -1.87 8.47 12.70
CA ARG A 850 -3.31 8.73 12.55
C ARG A 850 -4.19 8.02 13.58
N PHE A 851 -3.81 6.82 14.02
CA PHE A 851 -4.54 5.99 14.98
C PHE A 851 -3.59 4.91 15.55
N THR A 852 -3.98 4.22 16.63
CA THR A 852 -3.22 3.04 17.07
C THR A 852 -3.31 1.93 16.01
N GLN A 853 -2.20 1.68 15.32
CA GLN A 853 -2.12 0.71 14.22
C GLN A 853 -2.27 -0.72 14.74
N ALA A 854 -2.75 -1.62 13.89
CA ALA A 854 -2.58 -3.07 14.09
C ALA A 854 -1.16 -3.56 13.71
N ALA A 855 -0.13 -2.81 14.11
CA ALA A 855 1.28 -3.16 13.93
C ALA A 855 1.75 -4.23 14.93
N GLN A 856 2.86 -4.91 14.64
CA GLN A 856 3.41 -6.03 15.44
C GLN A 856 3.44 -5.77 16.95
N ASN A 857 4.01 -4.64 17.38
CA ASN A 857 4.12 -4.31 18.80
C ASN A 857 2.73 -4.13 19.45
N ASN A 858 1.83 -3.40 18.78
CA ASN A 858 0.48 -3.12 19.28
C ASN A 858 -0.41 -4.38 19.31
N MET A 859 -0.15 -5.35 18.42
CA MET A 859 -0.87 -6.63 18.37
C MET A 859 -0.27 -7.67 19.33
N GLY A 860 1.02 -7.58 19.66
CA GLY A 860 1.71 -8.45 20.60
C GLY A 860 1.31 -8.27 22.08
N GLU A 861 0.47 -7.30 22.40
CA GLU A 861 0.03 -6.98 23.78
C GLU A 861 -1.14 -7.86 24.29
N GLY A 862 -1.20 -9.13 23.91
CA GLY A 862 -2.25 -10.05 24.38
C GLY A 862 -3.54 -9.98 23.59
N THR A 863 -3.48 -9.49 22.34
CA THR A 863 -4.64 -9.49 21.44
C THR A 863 -5.05 -10.89 21.00
N GLY A 864 -4.12 -11.83 20.97
CA GLY A 864 -4.28 -13.16 20.39
C GLY A 864 -4.56 -13.15 18.89
N VAL A 865 -4.04 -12.16 18.16
CA VAL A 865 -4.02 -12.08 16.68
C VAL A 865 -2.57 -12.23 16.24
N GLY A 866 -2.32 -13.05 15.22
CA GLY A 866 -0.96 -13.32 14.75
C GLY A 866 -0.35 -12.20 13.92
N THR A 867 0.96 -11.99 14.04
CA THR A 867 1.74 -11.22 13.05
C THR A 867 2.93 -12.00 12.52
N PHE A 868 3.28 -11.77 11.25
CA PHE A 868 4.44 -12.40 10.63
C PHE A 868 5.76 -12.03 11.33
N ASN A 869 6.63 -13.04 11.50
CA ASN A 869 7.94 -12.90 12.17
C ASN A 869 9.09 -12.74 11.17
N ASP A 870 9.35 -11.50 10.79
CA ASP A 870 10.51 -11.08 9.99
C ASP A 870 11.86 -11.31 10.68
N ARG A 871 11.92 -11.30 12.03
CA ARG A 871 13.17 -11.53 12.78
C ARG A 871 13.71 -12.94 12.53
N LEU A 872 12.86 -13.96 12.68
CA LEU A 872 13.25 -15.35 12.41
C LEU A 872 13.56 -15.55 10.92
N ARG A 873 12.73 -14.97 10.03
CA ARG A 873 12.92 -15.03 8.58
C ARG A 873 14.33 -14.56 8.20
N ASP A 874 14.70 -13.35 8.61
CA ASP A 874 15.95 -12.70 8.21
C ASP A 874 17.16 -13.35 8.87
N ALA A 875 17.03 -13.81 10.12
CA ALA A 875 18.09 -14.57 10.78
C ALA A 875 18.42 -15.88 10.04
N VAL A 876 17.40 -16.59 9.55
CA VAL A 876 17.55 -17.89 8.90
C VAL A 876 17.98 -17.75 7.44
N ARG A 877 17.33 -16.87 6.68
CA ARG A 877 17.63 -16.60 5.26
C ARG A 877 18.90 -15.78 5.08
N GLY A 878 19.20 -14.85 5.99
CA GLY A 878 20.28 -13.88 5.86
C GLY A 878 19.92 -12.71 4.94
N GLY A 879 20.25 -11.50 5.38
CA GLY A 879 19.89 -10.28 4.66
C GLY A 879 18.44 -9.88 4.86
N GLY A 880 17.83 -9.26 3.85
CA GLY A 880 16.43 -8.83 3.88
C GLY A 880 15.82 -8.70 2.49
N PRO A 881 14.53 -8.36 2.39
CA PRO A 881 13.80 -8.30 1.12
C PRO A 881 14.29 -7.21 0.15
N PHE A 882 15.06 -6.24 0.66
CA PHE A 882 15.60 -5.11 -0.12
C PHE A 882 17.05 -5.32 -0.59
N ASP A 883 17.61 -6.52 -0.41
CA ASP A 883 18.93 -6.85 -0.94
C ASP A 883 18.90 -6.76 -2.48
N GLN A 884 20.01 -6.35 -3.10
CA GLN A 884 20.18 -6.32 -4.56
C GLN A 884 21.62 -6.67 -4.96
N GLY A 885 21.78 -7.16 -6.19
CA GLY A 885 23.05 -7.53 -6.80
C GLY A 885 23.90 -8.43 -5.90
N ALA A 886 25.13 -7.98 -5.62
CA ALA A 886 26.07 -8.74 -4.80
C ALA A 886 25.61 -8.93 -3.33
N ASP A 887 24.68 -8.11 -2.82
CA ASP A 887 24.20 -8.24 -1.43
C ASP A 887 23.33 -9.50 -1.25
N HIS A 888 22.56 -9.93 -2.26
CA HIS A 888 21.83 -11.20 -2.23
C HIS A 888 22.78 -12.37 -1.92
N VAL A 889 23.96 -12.38 -2.55
CA VAL A 889 24.98 -13.41 -2.35
C VAL A 889 25.72 -13.19 -1.03
N ARG A 890 26.16 -11.97 -0.74
CA ARG A 890 27.03 -11.66 0.41
C ARG A 890 26.36 -11.94 1.77
N ARG A 891 25.08 -11.58 1.92
CA ARG A 891 24.38 -11.59 3.21
C ARG A 891 23.85 -12.98 3.56
N GLN A 892 24.74 -13.91 3.87
CA GLN A 892 24.38 -15.24 4.40
C GLN A 892 23.71 -15.13 5.78
N GLY A 893 22.86 -16.10 6.12
CA GLY A 893 22.20 -16.27 7.41
C GLY A 893 22.50 -17.63 8.05
N PHE A 894 21.72 -17.97 9.08
CA PHE A 894 21.93 -19.18 9.90
C PHE A 894 21.92 -20.46 9.05
N ALA A 895 20.96 -20.64 8.13
CA ALA A 895 20.80 -21.91 7.42
C ALA A 895 21.71 -22.08 6.18
N ASN A 896 22.27 -20.99 5.66
CA ASN A 896 23.02 -21.01 4.40
C ASN A 896 24.50 -20.62 4.53
N GLY A 897 25.05 -20.72 5.74
CA GLY A 897 26.50 -20.84 5.93
C GLY A 897 27.20 -19.56 6.36
N LEU A 898 26.51 -18.58 6.92
CA LEU A 898 27.17 -17.42 7.54
C LEU A 898 28.24 -17.93 8.53
N TYR A 899 29.51 -17.57 8.33
CA TYR A 899 30.69 -18.05 9.08
C TYR A 899 30.98 -19.56 9.00
N THR A 900 30.00 -20.45 9.15
CA THR A 900 30.21 -21.91 9.19
C THR A 900 30.55 -22.50 7.81
N ALA A 901 30.03 -21.90 6.74
CA ALA A 901 30.33 -22.29 5.36
C ALA A 901 30.31 -21.04 4.46
N PRO A 902 31.30 -20.14 4.60
CA PRO A 902 31.29 -18.85 3.93
C PRO A 902 31.35 -19.03 2.41
N ASN A 903 30.52 -18.29 1.68
CA ASN A 903 30.59 -18.28 0.22
C ASN A 903 31.76 -17.44 -0.30
N PHE A 904 31.90 -17.34 -1.61
CA PHE A 904 33.05 -16.69 -2.26
C PHE A 904 33.15 -15.17 -2.04
N LEU A 905 32.12 -14.51 -1.50
CA LEU A 905 32.14 -13.10 -1.09
C LEU A 905 32.39 -12.90 0.41
N ARG A 906 32.53 -14.00 1.16
CA ARG A 906 32.72 -14.00 2.61
C ARG A 906 34.07 -14.63 2.95
N SER A 907 34.58 -14.30 4.13
CA SER A 907 35.96 -14.62 4.54
C SER A 907 36.05 -15.60 5.71
N GLY A 908 34.92 -15.90 6.38
CA GLY A 908 34.89 -16.64 7.64
C GLY A 908 35.52 -15.84 8.79
N SER A 909 35.44 -14.52 8.74
CA SER A 909 36.08 -13.64 9.74
C SER A 909 35.42 -13.74 11.12
N GLU A 910 36.10 -13.23 12.15
CA GLU A 910 35.52 -13.11 13.49
C GLU A 910 34.31 -12.16 13.52
N ASP A 911 34.24 -11.20 12.60
CA ASP A 911 33.09 -10.30 12.47
C ASP A 911 31.87 -11.08 11.96
N GLU A 912 32.05 -11.92 10.94
CA GLU A 912 31.02 -12.84 10.45
C GLU A 912 30.62 -13.86 11.52
N ARG A 913 31.56 -14.32 12.35
CA ARG A 913 31.25 -15.16 13.52
C ARG A 913 30.32 -14.43 14.47
N ARG A 914 30.66 -13.20 14.86
CA ARG A 914 29.83 -12.38 15.77
C ARG A 914 28.45 -12.10 15.18
N GLU A 915 28.38 -11.82 13.89
CA GLU A 915 27.13 -11.66 13.14
C GLU A 915 26.27 -12.94 13.20
N LEU A 916 26.85 -14.11 12.95
CA LEU A 916 26.15 -15.40 13.08
C LEU A 916 25.63 -15.61 14.50
N LEU A 917 26.46 -15.36 15.52
CA LEU A 917 26.04 -15.57 16.91
C LEU A 917 24.86 -14.66 17.27
N PHE A 918 24.88 -13.42 16.78
CA PHE A 918 23.78 -12.47 16.95
C PHE A 918 22.51 -12.91 16.22
N PHE A 919 22.57 -13.31 14.94
CA PHE A 919 21.41 -13.87 14.24
C PHE A 919 20.90 -15.15 14.92
N THR A 920 21.77 -15.94 15.53
CA THR A 920 21.35 -17.13 16.28
C THR A 920 20.51 -16.75 17.51
N ASP A 921 20.69 -15.56 18.09
CA ASP A 921 19.80 -15.04 19.15
C ASP A 921 18.39 -14.74 18.61
N TRP A 922 18.25 -14.21 17.39
CA TRP A 922 16.95 -14.06 16.73
C TRP A 922 16.30 -15.42 16.41
N VAL A 923 17.09 -16.42 16.00
CA VAL A 923 16.58 -17.79 15.83
C VAL A 923 16.04 -18.35 17.14
N ARG A 924 16.77 -18.19 18.26
CA ARG A 924 16.30 -18.59 19.59
C ARG A 924 15.01 -17.87 19.98
N LEU A 925 14.95 -16.56 19.74
CA LEU A 925 13.78 -15.75 20.05
C LEU A 925 12.55 -16.22 19.26
N GLY A 926 12.67 -16.44 17.94
CA GLY A 926 11.60 -16.99 17.11
C GLY A 926 11.17 -18.39 17.54
N LEU A 927 12.11 -19.27 17.90
CA LEU A 927 11.82 -20.60 18.46
C LEU A 927 11.04 -20.53 19.78
N ALA A 928 11.25 -19.48 20.58
CA ALA A 928 10.55 -19.20 21.83
C ALA A 928 9.25 -18.40 21.63
N GLY A 929 8.77 -18.24 20.40
CA GLY A 929 7.52 -17.56 20.09
C GLY A 929 7.63 -16.02 20.04
N SER A 930 8.86 -15.48 19.97
CA SER A 930 9.17 -14.04 19.97
C SER A 930 8.61 -13.27 21.17
N LEU A 931 8.52 -13.94 22.32
CA LEU A 931 7.95 -13.37 23.53
C LEU A 931 8.81 -12.22 24.06
N GLU A 932 8.18 -11.10 24.39
CA GLU A 932 8.85 -9.89 24.89
C GLU A 932 9.64 -10.14 26.19
N ASP A 933 9.13 -11.03 27.04
CA ASP A 933 9.65 -11.27 28.39
C ASP A 933 10.36 -12.62 28.57
N TYR A 934 10.49 -13.40 27.49
CA TYR A 934 11.36 -14.58 27.48
C TYR A 934 12.82 -14.14 27.51
N SER A 935 13.60 -14.69 28.45
CA SER A 935 15.01 -14.33 28.60
C SER A 935 15.94 -15.52 28.47
N PHE A 936 17.09 -15.27 27.86
CA PHE A 936 18.19 -16.22 27.72
C PHE A 936 19.52 -15.46 27.67
N GLU A 937 20.64 -16.18 27.83
CA GLU A 937 21.96 -15.60 27.67
C GLU A 937 22.24 -15.36 26.17
N THR A 938 22.38 -14.10 25.76
CA THR A 938 22.66 -13.68 24.38
C THR A 938 24.13 -13.87 24.01
N SER A 939 24.44 -13.76 22.72
CA SER A 939 25.79 -13.87 22.14
C SER A 939 26.83 -12.92 22.75
N ASP A 940 26.43 -11.81 23.37
CA ASP A 940 27.30 -10.89 24.10
C ASP A 940 27.55 -11.29 25.57
N GLY A 941 26.98 -12.40 26.03
CA GLY A 941 27.15 -12.95 27.38
C GLY A 941 26.25 -12.30 28.44
N GLN A 942 25.30 -11.46 28.04
CA GLN A 942 24.29 -10.90 28.93
C GLN A 942 23.02 -11.74 28.91
N VAL A 943 22.26 -11.75 30.01
CA VAL A 943 20.90 -12.29 30.00
C VAL A 943 19.96 -11.15 29.61
N LYS A 944 19.29 -11.28 28.47
CA LYS A 944 18.36 -10.27 27.94
C LYS A 944 16.98 -10.87 27.75
N THR A 945 15.94 -10.06 27.92
CA THR A 945 14.58 -10.41 27.48
C THR A 945 14.44 -10.20 25.97
N GLY A 946 13.39 -10.75 25.35
CA GLY A 946 13.08 -10.51 23.94
C GLY A 946 12.97 -9.02 23.59
N ALA A 947 12.39 -8.21 24.47
CA ALA A 947 12.28 -6.77 24.30
C ALA A 947 13.64 -6.03 24.30
N GLU A 948 14.66 -6.58 24.98
CA GLU A 948 16.00 -6.00 25.07
C GLU A 948 16.92 -6.40 23.91
N ILE A 949 16.48 -7.36 23.07
CA ILE A 949 17.24 -7.80 21.89
C ILE A 949 16.99 -6.82 20.73
N ASP A 950 18.08 -6.39 20.11
CA ASP A 950 18.08 -5.48 18.97
C ASP A 950 17.63 -6.18 17.68
N TYR A 951 16.91 -5.47 16.83
CA TYR A 951 16.61 -5.82 15.46
C TYR A 951 16.96 -4.63 14.55
N PHE A 952 18.11 -4.72 13.88
CA PHE A 952 18.65 -3.69 12.99
C PHE A 952 18.66 -2.27 13.59
N GLY A 953 19.10 -2.13 14.84
CA GLY A 953 19.20 -0.83 15.54
C GLY A 953 17.92 -0.43 16.28
N SER A 954 16.84 -1.21 16.19
CA SER A 954 15.62 -1.02 16.96
C SER A 954 15.51 -2.06 18.09
N PRO A 955 15.36 -1.66 19.37
CA PRO A 955 15.03 -2.61 20.42
C PRO A 955 13.64 -3.23 20.18
N GLY A 956 13.31 -4.32 20.88
CA GLY A 956 12.00 -4.97 20.72
C GLY A 956 11.97 -6.04 19.64
N ALA A 957 13.05 -6.80 19.44
CA ALA A 957 13.01 -7.96 18.55
C ALA A 957 11.95 -9.00 18.98
N GLY A 958 11.75 -9.16 20.29
CA GLY A 958 10.64 -9.90 20.87
C GLY A 958 9.55 -8.93 21.32
N TYR A 959 8.32 -9.17 20.86
CA TYR A 959 7.21 -8.24 21.00
C TYR A 959 5.88 -8.91 21.39
N THR A 960 5.80 -10.25 21.40
CA THR A 960 4.55 -10.96 21.69
C THR A 960 4.41 -11.28 23.18
N SER A 961 3.18 -11.42 23.64
CA SER A 961 2.86 -11.87 25.00
C SER A 961 2.50 -13.36 25.03
N ASP A 962 2.02 -13.89 23.90
CA ASP A 962 1.51 -15.24 23.75
C ASP A 962 1.97 -15.87 22.43
N PRO A 963 2.34 -17.16 22.40
CA PRO A 963 2.76 -17.83 21.17
C PRO A 963 1.70 -17.83 20.07
N GLN A 964 0.41 -17.68 20.37
CA GLN A 964 -0.60 -17.54 19.31
C GLN A 964 -0.49 -16.22 18.51
N GLU A 965 0.35 -15.28 18.92
CA GLU A 965 0.49 -13.95 18.29
C GLU A 965 1.62 -13.91 17.25
N ILE A 966 2.32 -15.04 17.03
CA ILE A 966 3.46 -15.09 16.11
C ILE A 966 3.24 -16.11 14.99
N ILE A 967 3.44 -15.64 13.75
CA ILE A 967 3.49 -16.48 12.54
C ILE A 967 4.95 -16.61 12.10
N ASN A 968 5.55 -17.78 12.37
CA ASN A 968 6.93 -18.06 12.02
C ASN A 968 7.04 -18.56 10.58
N TYR A 969 7.93 -17.96 9.78
CA TYR A 969 8.12 -18.29 8.37
C TYR A 969 9.55 -17.99 7.91
N VAL A 970 9.95 -18.59 6.78
CA VAL A 970 11.23 -18.34 6.09
C VAL A 970 11.08 -18.19 4.58
N ALA A 971 9.86 -18.34 4.07
CA ALA A 971 9.45 -18.04 2.70
C ALA A 971 7.94 -17.87 2.70
N ALA A 972 7.47 -17.00 1.80
CA ALA A 972 6.08 -16.74 1.47
C ALA A 972 6.00 -16.58 -0.06
N HIS A 973 4.86 -16.14 -0.57
CA HIS A 973 4.63 -15.90 -1.99
C HIS A 973 5.50 -14.75 -2.53
N ASP A 974 5.68 -13.70 -1.72
CA ASP A 974 6.53 -12.53 -1.94
C ASP A 974 8.00 -12.81 -1.66
N ASN A 975 8.88 -12.05 -2.30
CA ASN A 975 10.33 -12.27 -2.31
C ASN A 975 10.73 -13.63 -2.92
N GLU A 976 12.01 -13.98 -2.87
CA GLU A 976 12.46 -15.26 -3.43
C GLU A 976 12.01 -16.45 -2.59
N THR A 977 11.75 -17.57 -3.27
CA THR A 977 11.50 -18.84 -2.59
C THR A 977 12.70 -19.25 -1.72
N LEU A 978 12.47 -20.17 -0.76
CA LEU A 978 13.56 -20.69 0.07
C LEU A 978 14.64 -21.42 -0.76
N PHE A 979 14.26 -22.03 -1.88
CA PHE A 979 15.23 -22.67 -2.76
C PHE A 979 16.11 -21.63 -3.47
N ASP A 980 15.49 -20.59 -4.02
CA ASP A 980 16.16 -19.55 -4.80
C ASP A 980 17.10 -18.71 -3.91
N ILE A 981 16.68 -18.36 -2.69
CA ILE A 981 17.54 -17.64 -1.75
C ILE A 981 18.75 -18.49 -1.32
N ASN A 982 18.57 -19.80 -1.19
CA ASN A 982 19.68 -20.72 -0.91
C ASN A 982 20.61 -20.90 -2.12
N ALA A 983 20.08 -20.81 -3.35
CA ALA A 983 20.91 -20.81 -4.55
C ALA A 983 21.84 -19.59 -4.59
N TYR A 984 21.36 -18.41 -4.19
CA TYR A 984 22.21 -17.23 -4.03
C TYR A 984 23.30 -17.41 -2.97
N LYS A 985 22.90 -17.83 -1.76
CA LYS A 985 23.72 -17.62 -0.55
C LYS A 985 24.65 -18.77 -0.21
N LEU A 986 24.30 -20.02 -0.54
CA LEU A 986 25.18 -21.17 -0.28
C LEU A 986 26.45 -21.10 -1.14
N PRO A 987 27.59 -21.62 -0.66
CA PRO A 987 28.76 -21.81 -1.50
C PRO A 987 28.41 -22.56 -2.81
N ARG A 988 29.07 -22.18 -3.91
CA ARG A 988 28.71 -22.68 -5.25
C ARG A 988 28.95 -24.19 -5.41
N ASP A 989 29.89 -24.76 -4.65
CA ASP A 989 30.31 -26.17 -4.70
C ASP A 989 29.60 -27.08 -3.68
N VAL A 990 28.59 -26.59 -2.95
CA VAL A 990 27.75 -27.43 -2.07
C VAL A 990 27.01 -28.48 -2.89
N SER A 991 27.05 -29.73 -2.42
CA SER A 991 26.36 -30.88 -3.03
C SER A 991 24.83 -30.70 -3.04
N GLN A 992 24.14 -31.34 -3.98
CA GLN A 992 22.68 -31.25 -4.05
C GLN A 992 22.01 -31.76 -2.77
N GLU A 993 22.51 -32.86 -2.19
CA GLU A 993 22.00 -33.41 -0.94
C GLU A 993 22.16 -32.43 0.23
N ASP A 994 23.30 -31.73 0.30
CA ASP A 994 23.55 -30.76 1.37
C ASP A 994 22.76 -29.46 1.18
N ARG A 995 22.41 -29.09 -0.06
CA ARG A 995 21.43 -28.02 -0.34
C ARG A 995 20.05 -28.38 0.17
N VAL A 996 19.58 -29.60 -0.08
CA VAL A 996 18.32 -30.11 0.50
C VAL A 996 18.38 -30.07 2.02
N ARG A 997 19.48 -30.52 2.62
CA ARG A 997 19.64 -30.48 4.08
C ARG A 997 19.65 -29.06 4.65
N ALA A 998 20.30 -28.09 3.99
CA ALA A 998 20.24 -26.68 4.38
C ALA A 998 18.81 -26.14 4.35
N GLN A 999 18.05 -26.45 3.28
CA GLN A 999 16.63 -26.10 3.17
C GLN A 999 15.78 -26.73 4.29
N ILE A 1000 16.07 -27.98 4.66
CA ILE A 1000 15.38 -28.66 5.75
C ILE A 1000 15.76 -28.09 7.12
N VAL A 1001 17.01 -27.71 7.36
CA VAL A 1001 17.40 -27.00 8.58
C VAL A 1001 16.59 -25.70 8.71
N ALA A 1002 16.55 -24.88 7.65
CA ALA A 1002 15.73 -23.66 7.62
C ALA A 1002 14.24 -23.95 7.87
N THR A 1003 13.67 -24.95 7.19
CA THR A 1003 12.25 -25.31 7.36
C THR A 1003 11.95 -25.82 8.78
N SER A 1004 12.89 -26.54 9.39
CA SER A 1004 12.72 -27.11 10.72
C SER A 1004 12.72 -26.07 11.85
N THR A 1005 13.40 -24.92 11.68
CA THR A 1005 13.35 -23.83 12.69
C THR A 1005 11.93 -23.28 12.78
N VAL A 1006 11.21 -23.20 11.66
CA VAL A 1006 9.79 -22.82 11.63
C VAL A 1006 8.91 -23.92 12.22
N LEU A 1007 9.00 -25.15 11.71
CA LEU A 1007 8.10 -26.23 12.11
C LEU A 1007 8.19 -26.62 13.60
N LEU A 1008 9.36 -26.44 14.21
CA LEU A 1008 9.60 -26.80 15.62
C LEU A 1008 9.59 -25.60 16.58
N ALA A 1009 9.37 -24.38 16.08
CA ALA A 1009 9.19 -23.18 16.92
C ALA A 1009 7.88 -23.24 17.72
N GLN A 1010 7.82 -22.54 18.86
CA GLN A 1010 6.55 -22.14 19.45
C GLN A 1010 5.82 -21.14 18.54
N GLY A 1011 4.51 -20.99 18.76
CA GLY A 1011 3.64 -20.23 17.88
C GLY A 1011 3.28 -20.97 16.61
N ILE A 1012 2.85 -20.26 15.57
CA ILE A 1012 2.21 -20.86 14.40
C ILE A 1012 3.20 -20.93 13.22
N PRO A 1013 3.55 -22.13 12.72
CA PRO A 1013 4.39 -22.26 11.54
C PRO A 1013 3.62 -21.99 10.26
N PHE A 1014 4.28 -21.30 9.35
CA PHE A 1014 3.80 -20.96 8.02
C PHE A 1014 4.80 -21.42 6.96
N ILE A 1015 4.29 -22.07 5.92
CA ILE A 1015 5.09 -22.65 4.84
C ILE A 1015 4.51 -22.19 3.49
N HIS A 1016 5.35 -21.60 2.65
CA HIS A 1016 4.99 -21.31 1.26
C HIS A 1016 4.79 -22.59 0.45
N ALA A 1017 3.73 -22.65 -0.37
CA ALA A 1017 3.48 -23.81 -1.22
C ALA A 1017 4.68 -24.15 -2.09
N GLY A 1018 5.09 -25.41 -1.99
CA GLY A 1018 6.22 -25.95 -2.73
C GLY A 1018 7.57 -25.84 -2.01
N GLN A 1019 7.67 -25.17 -0.84
CA GLN A 1019 8.89 -25.14 -0.04
C GLN A 1019 9.40 -26.56 0.30
N GLU A 1020 8.47 -27.49 0.55
CA GLU A 1020 8.73 -28.90 0.83
C GLU A 1020 9.23 -29.68 -0.39
N ILE A 1021 8.90 -29.23 -1.60
CA ILE A 1021 9.38 -29.81 -2.88
C ILE A 1021 10.39 -28.91 -3.59
N LEU A 1022 11.10 -28.06 -2.84
CA LEU A 1022 12.20 -27.23 -3.32
C LEU A 1022 11.78 -26.21 -4.40
N ARG A 1023 10.54 -25.71 -4.36
CA ARG A 1023 10.00 -24.78 -5.36
C ARG A 1023 10.94 -23.63 -5.63
N SER A 1024 11.15 -23.36 -6.91
CA SER A 1024 11.85 -22.23 -7.49
C SER A 1024 10.87 -21.44 -8.35
N LYS A 1025 11.04 -20.13 -8.38
CA LYS A 1025 10.41 -19.25 -9.37
C LYS A 1025 11.43 -18.73 -10.37
N SER A 1026 12.44 -19.54 -10.67
CA SER A 1026 13.63 -19.15 -11.45
C SER A 1026 14.28 -17.86 -10.92
N MET A 1027 14.30 -17.72 -9.59
CA MET A 1027 14.89 -16.59 -8.85
C MET A 1027 14.13 -15.26 -8.94
N ASP A 1028 12.88 -15.27 -9.40
CA ASP A 1028 12.00 -14.10 -9.36
C ASP A 1028 11.70 -13.69 -7.91
N ARG A 1029 11.91 -12.40 -7.59
CA ARG A 1029 11.62 -11.83 -6.28
C ARG A 1029 10.19 -11.32 -6.13
N ASN A 1030 9.49 -11.01 -7.21
CA ASN A 1030 8.16 -10.42 -7.15
C ASN A 1030 7.28 -10.95 -8.29
N SER A 1031 6.81 -12.17 -8.11
CA SER A 1031 6.23 -12.93 -9.22
C SER A 1031 4.72 -12.77 -9.38
N TYR A 1032 4.16 -11.64 -8.94
CA TYR A 1032 2.72 -11.39 -8.90
C TYR A 1032 2.08 -11.45 -10.29
N ASN A 1033 2.79 -11.00 -11.31
CA ASN A 1033 2.35 -10.95 -12.71
C ASN A 1033 3.40 -11.60 -13.64
N SER A 1034 4.01 -12.70 -13.17
CA SER A 1034 5.04 -13.45 -13.91
C SER A 1034 4.50 -14.71 -14.59
N GLY A 1035 3.16 -14.83 -14.69
CA GLY A 1035 2.49 -15.93 -15.37
C GLY A 1035 2.70 -17.32 -14.75
N ASP A 1036 2.08 -18.31 -15.38
CA ASP A 1036 2.18 -19.74 -15.01
C ASP A 1036 3.62 -20.29 -15.12
N TRP A 1037 4.42 -19.68 -16.00
CA TRP A 1037 5.75 -20.18 -16.33
C TRP A 1037 6.72 -20.04 -15.17
N PHE A 1038 6.82 -18.85 -14.56
CA PHE A 1038 7.70 -18.62 -13.41
C PHE A 1038 7.05 -19.10 -12.10
N ASN A 1039 5.72 -19.13 -12.00
CA ASN A 1039 5.03 -19.60 -10.80
C ASN A 1039 4.80 -21.12 -10.74
N HIS A 1040 5.37 -21.89 -11.66
CA HIS A 1040 5.17 -23.34 -11.75
C HIS A 1040 5.29 -24.07 -10.39
N LEU A 1041 4.29 -24.90 -10.08
CA LEU A 1041 4.27 -25.76 -8.89
C LEU A 1041 4.27 -27.25 -9.29
N GLY A 1042 5.45 -27.87 -9.28
CA GLY A 1042 5.68 -29.25 -9.74
C GLY A 1042 5.26 -30.35 -8.76
N LEU A 1043 3.95 -30.48 -8.50
CA LEU A 1043 3.40 -31.41 -7.48
C LEU A 1043 3.57 -32.91 -7.78
N ASP A 1044 3.89 -33.30 -9.02
CA ASP A 1044 4.23 -34.68 -9.37
C ASP A 1044 5.71 -35.04 -9.12
N GLY A 1045 6.50 -34.03 -8.72
CA GLY A 1045 7.92 -34.08 -8.41
C GLY A 1045 8.83 -34.28 -9.62
N THR A 1046 8.40 -33.97 -10.85
CA THR A 1046 9.28 -34.07 -12.04
C THR A 1046 10.33 -32.97 -12.09
N ASP A 1047 9.95 -31.74 -11.74
CA ASP A 1047 10.82 -30.58 -11.58
C ASP A 1047 10.30 -29.67 -10.47
N ASN A 1048 11.11 -28.69 -10.08
CA ASN A 1048 10.81 -27.76 -9.00
C ASN A 1048 10.63 -26.31 -9.51
N GLY A 1049 10.52 -26.06 -10.81
CA GLY A 1049 10.44 -24.71 -11.38
C GLY A 1049 11.78 -24.02 -11.66
N TRP A 1050 12.93 -24.65 -11.37
CA TRP A 1050 14.26 -24.06 -11.58
C TRP A 1050 14.66 -23.98 -13.05
N GLY A 1051 15.40 -22.93 -13.43
CA GLY A 1051 16.05 -22.84 -14.75
C GLY A 1051 15.09 -22.47 -15.89
N ARG A 1052 14.08 -21.66 -15.59
CA ARG A 1052 13.02 -21.24 -16.53
C ARG A 1052 13.31 -19.91 -17.23
N GLY A 1053 14.57 -19.52 -17.32
CA GLY A 1053 14.99 -18.22 -17.88
C GLY A 1053 15.30 -17.22 -16.78
N LEU A 1054 15.88 -16.10 -17.17
CA LEU A 1054 15.99 -14.94 -16.28
C LEU A 1054 14.57 -14.43 -15.96
N PRO A 1055 14.29 -14.08 -14.70
CA PRO A 1055 12.96 -13.60 -14.29
C PRO A 1055 12.66 -12.20 -14.85
N PRO A 1056 11.39 -11.75 -14.82
CA PRO A 1056 10.95 -10.49 -15.42
C PRO A 1056 11.79 -9.28 -15.05
N ARG A 1057 12.11 -8.47 -16.07
CA ARG A 1057 13.07 -7.38 -16.03
C ARG A 1057 12.82 -6.37 -14.92
N GLY A 1058 11.58 -5.90 -14.80
CA GLY A 1058 11.22 -4.73 -13.98
C GLY A 1058 11.75 -4.79 -12.54
N ASP A 1059 11.67 -5.96 -11.92
CA ASP A 1059 12.13 -6.15 -10.54
C ASP A 1059 13.48 -6.86 -10.42
N ASN A 1060 13.98 -7.49 -11.48
CA ASN A 1060 15.08 -8.44 -11.37
C ASN A 1060 16.33 -8.09 -12.19
N GLU A 1061 16.30 -7.11 -13.10
CA GLU A 1061 17.44 -6.83 -14.00
C GLU A 1061 18.74 -6.55 -13.26
N ALA A 1062 18.68 -5.82 -12.13
CA ALA A 1062 19.83 -5.55 -11.27
C ALA A 1062 20.52 -6.81 -10.74
N ASN A 1063 19.83 -7.96 -10.75
CA ASN A 1063 20.30 -9.25 -10.27
C ASN A 1063 20.70 -10.22 -11.40
N TRP A 1064 20.43 -9.90 -12.68
CA TRP A 1064 20.57 -10.82 -13.80
C TRP A 1064 21.98 -11.39 -13.99
N ASP A 1065 23.03 -10.63 -13.65
CA ASP A 1065 24.41 -11.14 -13.74
C ASP A 1065 24.64 -12.34 -12.79
N GLU A 1066 24.19 -12.21 -11.54
CA GLU A 1066 24.29 -13.28 -10.54
C GLU A 1066 23.29 -14.40 -10.82
N GLN A 1067 22.05 -14.06 -11.18
CA GLN A 1067 21.01 -15.04 -11.53
C GLN A 1067 21.42 -15.87 -12.75
N GLY A 1068 21.90 -15.24 -13.83
CA GLY A 1068 22.33 -15.94 -15.03
C GLY A 1068 23.50 -16.89 -14.76
N ALA A 1069 24.46 -16.48 -13.91
CA ALA A 1069 25.54 -17.37 -13.49
C ALA A 1069 25.03 -18.61 -12.73
N LEU A 1070 24.00 -18.42 -11.90
CA LEU A 1070 23.36 -19.48 -11.14
C LEU A 1070 22.49 -20.39 -12.00
N LEU A 1071 21.63 -19.83 -12.85
CA LEU A 1071 20.72 -20.56 -13.73
C LEU A 1071 21.44 -21.45 -14.74
N ARG A 1072 22.68 -21.08 -15.14
CA ARG A 1072 23.56 -21.94 -15.97
C ARG A 1072 24.16 -23.14 -15.22
N ASN A 1073 24.08 -23.19 -13.89
CA ASN A 1073 24.69 -24.25 -13.10
C ASN A 1073 23.78 -25.49 -13.08
N PRO A 1074 24.17 -26.61 -13.74
CA PRO A 1074 23.34 -27.81 -13.79
C PRO A 1074 23.17 -28.48 -12.42
N GLU A 1075 24.08 -28.24 -11.46
CA GLU A 1075 23.99 -28.79 -10.11
C GLU A 1075 22.84 -28.16 -9.29
N LEU A 1076 22.20 -27.09 -9.78
CA LEU A 1076 21.02 -26.51 -9.15
C LEU A 1076 19.70 -27.05 -9.72
N ALA A 1077 19.74 -27.83 -10.80
CA ALA A 1077 18.57 -28.59 -11.26
C ALA A 1077 18.38 -29.83 -10.37
N MET A 1078 17.39 -29.81 -9.49
CA MET A 1078 17.19 -30.87 -8.49
C MET A 1078 16.54 -32.12 -9.10
N PRO A 1079 17.13 -33.31 -8.94
CA PRO A 1079 16.51 -34.55 -9.39
C PRO A 1079 15.31 -34.93 -8.52
N LYS A 1080 14.36 -35.65 -9.12
CA LYS A 1080 13.11 -36.12 -8.48
C LYS A 1080 13.33 -36.79 -7.13
N GLU A 1081 14.39 -37.59 -6.97
CA GLU A 1081 14.68 -38.28 -5.72
C GLU A 1081 14.99 -37.31 -4.57
N LEU A 1082 15.62 -36.16 -4.87
CA LEU A 1082 15.96 -35.14 -3.89
C LEU A 1082 14.77 -34.22 -3.57
N ILE A 1083 13.92 -33.95 -4.56
CA ILE A 1083 12.62 -33.29 -4.34
C ILE A 1083 11.76 -34.14 -3.39
N ALA A 1084 11.64 -35.44 -3.65
CA ALA A 1084 10.89 -36.37 -2.79
C ALA A 1084 11.53 -36.53 -1.40
N LEU A 1085 12.86 -36.46 -1.30
CA LEU A 1085 13.56 -36.47 -0.01
C LEU A 1085 13.20 -35.24 0.83
N SER A 1086 13.22 -34.04 0.23
CA SER A 1086 12.82 -32.79 0.90
C SER A 1086 11.39 -32.87 1.44
N GLN A 1087 10.45 -33.36 0.63
CA GLN A 1087 9.06 -33.52 1.05
C GLN A 1087 8.94 -34.48 2.22
N ALA A 1088 9.57 -35.66 2.14
CA ALA A 1088 9.52 -36.66 3.20
C ALA A 1088 10.11 -36.15 4.52
N MET A 1089 11.17 -35.33 4.48
CA MET A 1089 11.77 -34.71 5.67
C MET A 1089 10.88 -33.61 6.24
N THR A 1090 10.21 -32.82 5.40
CA THR A 1090 9.24 -31.80 5.86
C THR A 1090 8.04 -32.45 6.54
N GLU A 1091 7.47 -33.50 5.93
CA GLU A 1091 6.41 -34.31 6.54
C GLU A 1091 6.84 -34.97 7.85
N GLU A 1092 8.11 -35.38 7.95
CA GLU A 1092 8.68 -35.91 9.21
C GLU A 1092 8.62 -34.87 10.34
N PHE A 1093 8.98 -33.61 10.10
CA PHE A 1093 8.92 -32.55 11.11
C PHE A 1093 7.49 -32.11 11.44
N LEU A 1094 6.59 -32.02 10.45
CA LEU A 1094 5.15 -31.82 10.69
C LEU A 1094 4.59 -32.90 11.62
N ALA A 1095 4.97 -34.17 11.38
CA ALA A 1095 4.55 -35.30 12.20
C ALA A 1095 5.14 -35.26 13.60
N ILE A 1096 6.39 -34.82 13.77
CA ILE A 1096 7.00 -34.63 15.09
C ILE A 1096 6.26 -33.55 15.87
N ARG A 1097 6.02 -32.38 15.26
CA ARG A 1097 5.28 -31.26 15.87
C ARG A 1097 3.88 -31.70 16.31
N SER A 1098 3.13 -32.37 15.44
CA SER A 1098 1.75 -32.77 15.72
C SER A 1098 1.64 -33.87 16.78
N GLN A 1099 2.68 -34.69 16.97
CA GLN A 1099 2.72 -35.76 17.97
C GLN A 1099 2.98 -35.27 19.40
N HIS A 1100 3.70 -34.16 19.58
CA HIS A 1100 4.11 -33.69 20.91
C HIS A 1100 3.54 -32.30 21.20
N ARG A 1101 2.82 -32.17 22.30
CA ARG A 1101 2.26 -30.87 22.74
C ARG A 1101 3.32 -29.85 23.14
N LEU A 1102 4.53 -30.30 23.47
CA LEU A 1102 5.62 -29.45 23.92
C LEU A 1102 6.13 -28.48 22.84
N PHE A 1103 5.85 -28.75 21.55
CA PHE A 1103 6.11 -27.82 20.45
C PHE A 1103 5.00 -26.77 20.25
N ARG A 1104 3.91 -26.87 21.01
CA ARG A 1104 2.66 -26.12 20.85
C ARG A 1104 2.10 -25.73 22.22
N LEU A 1105 2.95 -25.11 23.03
CA LEU A 1105 2.55 -24.58 24.33
C LEU A 1105 1.62 -23.40 24.09
N THR A 1106 0.58 -23.28 24.92
CA THR A 1106 -0.57 -22.42 24.62
C THR A 1106 -0.57 -21.12 25.40
N THR A 1107 0.54 -20.80 26.09
CA THR A 1107 0.71 -19.52 26.78
C THR A 1107 2.19 -19.14 26.86
N GLY A 1108 2.48 -17.84 26.90
CA GLY A 1108 3.86 -17.34 27.14
C GLY A 1108 4.46 -17.87 28.44
N GLU A 1109 3.67 -17.98 29.51
CA GLU A 1109 4.10 -18.61 30.78
C GLU A 1109 4.52 -20.07 30.63
N GLN A 1110 3.81 -20.86 29.82
CA GLN A 1110 4.19 -22.24 29.56
C GLN A 1110 5.51 -22.29 28.79
N VAL A 1111 5.69 -21.44 27.80
CA VAL A 1111 6.95 -21.35 27.04
C VAL A 1111 8.11 -21.02 27.97
N LYS A 1112 8.02 -19.96 28.76
CA LYS A 1112 9.07 -19.58 29.74
C LYS A 1112 9.39 -20.68 30.75
N ALA A 1113 8.39 -21.44 31.18
CA ALA A 1113 8.56 -22.48 32.18
C ALA A 1113 9.13 -23.80 31.62
N ASN A 1114 9.00 -24.05 30.32
CA ASN A 1114 9.31 -25.35 29.72
C ASN A 1114 10.34 -25.29 28.58
N LEU A 1115 10.65 -24.12 28.02
CA LEU A 1115 11.60 -23.97 26.93
C LEU A 1115 12.90 -23.36 27.42
N HIS A 1116 14.02 -24.04 27.18
CA HIS A 1116 15.36 -23.58 27.57
C HIS A 1116 16.36 -23.76 26.43
N PHE A 1117 17.33 -22.86 26.34
CA PHE A 1117 18.47 -22.98 25.41
C PHE A 1117 19.76 -23.34 26.16
N TYR A 1118 20.58 -24.21 25.59
CA TYR A 1118 21.81 -24.72 26.26
C TYR A 1118 23.13 -24.29 25.60
N ASN A 1119 23.16 -24.09 24.27
CA ASN A 1119 24.33 -23.57 23.56
C ASN A 1119 24.16 -22.06 23.41
N THR A 1120 24.57 -21.27 24.41
CA THR A 1120 24.37 -19.81 24.51
C THR A 1120 25.66 -19.09 24.88
N GLY A 1121 25.65 -17.75 24.87
CA GLY A 1121 26.80 -16.93 25.25
C GLY A 1121 27.87 -16.77 24.15
N PRO A 1122 28.96 -16.03 24.44
CA PRO A 1122 30.00 -15.70 23.45
C PRO A 1122 30.85 -16.90 23.02
N GLU A 1123 30.87 -17.96 23.84
CA GLU A 1123 31.62 -19.21 23.60
C GLU A 1123 30.76 -20.34 23.01
N GLN A 1124 29.51 -20.03 22.62
CA GLN A 1124 28.63 -21.01 21.97
C GLN A 1124 29.27 -21.59 20.70
N ILE A 1125 28.94 -22.85 20.40
CA ILE A 1125 29.30 -23.47 19.12
C ILE A 1125 28.53 -22.73 18.00
N PRO A 1126 29.21 -22.04 17.07
CA PRO A 1126 28.52 -21.30 16.02
C PRO A 1126 27.69 -22.24 15.12
N GLY A 1127 26.50 -21.81 14.70
CA GLY A 1127 25.63 -22.58 13.81
C GLY A 1127 24.87 -23.73 14.49
N LEU A 1128 24.99 -23.87 15.82
CA LEU A 1128 24.24 -24.85 16.60
C LEU A 1128 23.22 -24.15 17.53
N VAL A 1129 21.94 -24.51 17.42
CA VAL A 1129 20.94 -24.21 18.46
C VAL A 1129 20.57 -25.49 19.19
N VAL A 1130 20.61 -25.48 20.53
CA VAL A 1130 20.18 -26.60 21.37
C VAL A 1130 19.00 -26.15 22.22
N MET A 1131 17.80 -26.62 21.87
CA MET A 1131 16.52 -26.29 22.50
C MET A 1131 16.01 -27.47 23.33
N GLY A 1132 15.79 -27.26 24.63
CA GLY A 1132 15.10 -28.21 25.52
C GLY A 1132 13.65 -27.85 25.72
N LEU A 1133 12.77 -28.85 25.74
CA LEU A 1133 11.35 -28.71 26.06
C LEU A 1133 10.98 -29.67 27.21
N GLY A 1134 10.45 -29.12 28.30
CA GLY A 1134 10.08 -29.81 29.53
C GLY A 1134 10.92 -29.39 30.75
N PRO A 1135 10.76 -30.05 31.91
CA PRO A 1135 10.00 -31.28 32.12
C PRO A 1135 8.49 -31.04 32.24
N ASP A 1136 7.74 -31.85 31.49
CA ASP A 1136 6.29 -31.97 31.61
C ASP A 1136 5.93 -33.24 32.41
N ARG A 1137 4.92 -33.18 33.28
CA ARG A 1137 4.49 -34.34 34.08
C ARG A 1137 3.98 -35.48 33.20
N ASP A 1138 3.36 -35.15 32.07
CA ASP A 1138 2.59 -36.07 31.24
C ASP A 1138 3.25 -36.32 29.85
N ALA A 1139 4.41 -35.70 29.57
CA ALA A 1139 5.20 -35.89 28.34
C ALA A 1139 6.71 -36.09 28.65
N PRO A 1140 7.46 -36.84 27.81
CA PRO A 1140 8.91 -36.91 27.94
C PRO A 1140 9.55 -35.56 27.63
N GLU A 1141 10.66 -35.24 28.29
CA GLU A 1141 11.52 -34.13 27.90
C GLU A 1141 12.05 -34.35 26.47
N ILE A 1142 12.09 -33.28 25.69
CA ILE A 1142 12.55 -33.25 24.30
C ILE A 1142 13.78 -32.35 24.22
N VAL A 1143 14.81 -32.79 23.50
CA VAL A 1143 15.96 -31.94 23.14
C VAL A 1143 16.06 -31.90 21.63
N VAL A 1144 16.10 -30.71 21.06
CA VAL A 1144 16.27 -30.46 19.62
C VAL A 1144 17.61 -29.79 19.40
N LEU A 1145 18.40 -30.32 18.47
CA LEU A 1145 19.66 -29.76 18.04
C LEU A 1145 19.53 -29.38 16.56
N PHE A 1146 19.56 -28.08 16.28
CA PHE A 1146 19.59 -27.53 14.92
C PHE A 1146 21.06 -27.29 14.55
N ASN A 1147 21.69 -28.22 13.83
CA ASN A 1147 23.04 -28.04 13.35
C ASN A 1147 23.00 -27.51 11.90
N ALA A 1148 23.25 -26.21 11.73
CA ALA A 1148 23.34 -25.57 10.41
C ALA A 1148 24.78 -25.56 9.85
N ASP A 1149 25.76 -26.01 10.64
CA ASP A 1149 27.15 -26.16 10.22
C ASP A 1149 27.28 -27.23 9.12
N ASP A 1150 28.25 -27.04 8.22
CA ASP A 1150 28.62 -28.03 7.21
C ASP A 1150 29.47 -29.18 7.77
N GLN A 1151 29.82 -29.09 9.06
CA GLN A 1151 30.47 -30.16 9.82
C GLN A 1151 29.54 -30.81 10.84
N ALA A 1152 29.86 -32.05 11.21
CA ALA A 1152 29.20 -32.73 12.33
C ALA A 1152 29.64 -32.11 13.66
N VAL A 1153 28.70 -31.96 14.59
CA VAL A 1153 28.92 -31.33 15.90
C VAL A 1153 28.68 -32.34 17.03
N SER A 1154 29.53 -32.26 18.07
CA SER A 1154 29.34 -32.96 19.33
C SER A 1154 29.00 -31.96 20.44
N PHE A 1155 27.88 -32.14 21.13
CA PHE A 1155 27.43 -31.27 22.22
C PHE A 1155 27.33 -32.04 23.54
N GLU A 1156 28.10 -31.64 24.55
CA GLU A 1156 28.11 -32.31 25.85
C GLU A 1156 26.85 -31.98 26.66
N MET A 1157 26.04 -33.01 26.93
CA MET A 1157 24.87 -32.91 27.81
C MET A 1157 24.57 -34.30 28.38
N PRO A 1158 25.05 -34.60 29.61
CA PRO A 1158 24.86 -35.91 30.21
C PRO A 1158 23.38 -36.23 30.41
N GLY A 1159 22.99 -37.46 30.07
CA GLY A 1159 21.58 -37.85 30.14
C GLY A 1159 21.28 -39.20 29.52
N HIS A 1160 20.00 -39.52 29.39
CA HIS A 1160 19.55 -40.73 28.73
C HIS A 1160 18.57 -40.34 27.62
N PHE A 1161 19.10 -39.96 26.47
CA PHE A 1161 18.31 -39.54 25.33
C PHE A 1161 18.28 -40.63 24.25
N ARG A 1162 17.26 -40.59 23.39
CA ARG A 1162 17.19 -41.42 22.19
C ARG A 1162 16.66 -40.60 21.03
N LEU A 1163 17.21 -40.78 19.84
CA LEU A 1163 16.69 -40.16 18.63
C LEU A 1163 15.20 -40.49 18.45
N HIS A 1164 14.43 -39.51 18.00
CA HIS A 1164 12.99 -39.64 17.80
C HIS A 1164 12.69 -40.83 16.86
N PRO A 1165 11.65 -41.67 17.14
CA PRO A 1165 11.36 -42.84 16.30
C PRO A 1165 11.15 -42.54 14.82
N ARG A 1166 10.59 -41.36 14.48
CA ARG A 1166 10.47 -40.89 13.09
C ARG A 1166 11.85 -40.75 12.45
N GLN A 1167 12.73 -39.98 13.08
CA GLN A 1167 14.09 -39.73 12.59
C GLN A 1167 14.99 -40.97 12.55
N LYS A 1168 14.79 -41.93 13.46
CA LYS A 1168 15.43 -43.27 13.35
C LYS A 1168 15.05 -44.01 12.07
N ALA A 1169 13.87 -43.72 11.54
CA ALA A 1169 13.34 -44.23 10.29
C ALA A 1169 13.29 -43.15 9.19
N SER A 1170 14.04 -42.05 9.33
CA SER A 1170 14.01 -40.90 8.41
C SER A 1170 14.30 -41.34 6.99
N ALA A 1171 13.74 -40.66 5.98
CA ALA A 1171 14.10 -40.92 4.59
C ALA A 1171 15.59 -40.61 4.32
N ASP A 1172 16.15 -39.61 5.01
CA ASP A 1172 17.56 -39.25 4.93
C ASP A 1172 18.44 -40.19 5.78
N PRO A 1173 19.41 -40.91 5.18
CA PRO A 1173 20.31 -41.78 5.93
C PRO A 1173 21.25 -41.01 6.86
N VAL A 1174 21.55 -39.73 6.58
CA VAL A 1174 22.44 -38.91 7.42
C VAL A 1174 21.76 -38.59 8.75
N THR A 1175 20.51 -38.15 8.74
CA THR A 1175 19.69 -37.89 9.94
C THR A 1175 19.65 -39.09 10.90
N ARG A 1176 19.67 -40.33 10.39
CA ARG A 1176 19.67 -41.56 11.21
C ARG A 1176 20.96 -41.77 12.01
N LEU A 1177 22.05 -41.09 11.64
CA LEU A 1177 23.35 -41.19 12.31
C LEU A 1177 23.42 -40.38 13.60
N ALA A 1178 22.44 -39.49 13.85
CA ALA A 1178 22.37 -38.74 15.08
C ALA A 1178 22.18 -39.68 16.30
N ASP A 1179 23.01 -39.51 17.33
CA ASP A 1179 22.99 -40.39 18.50
C ASP A 1179 23.35 -39.64 19.79
N HIS A 1180 23.06 -40.27 20.94
CA HIS A 1180 23.47 -39.78 22.26
C HIS A 1180 24.12 -40.92 23.06
N ASP A 1181 25.39 -40.77 23.42
CA ASP A 1181 26.19 -41.81 24.07
C ASP A 1181 26.10 -41.83 25.61
N ARG A 1182 25.12 -41.08 26.15
CA ARG A 1182 24.89 -40.72 27.57
C ARG A 1182 25.72 -39.56 28.09
N GLN A 1183 26.73 -39.09 27.37
CA GLN A 1183 27.52 -37.91 27.73
C GLN A 1183 27.29 -36.77 26.74
N SER A 1184 27.33 -37.05 25.43
CA SER A 1184 27.16 -36.04 24.40
C SER A 1184 26.20 -36.48 23.30
N PHE A 1185 25.60 -35.49 22.65
CA PHE A 1185 24.91 -35.64 21.38
C PHE A 1185 25.93 -35.59 20.26
N ALA A 1186 25.83 -36.49 19.29
CA ALA A 1186 26.52 -36.40 18.01
C ALA A 1186 25.48 -36.10 16.94
N VAL A 1187 25.60 -34.94 16.28
CA VAL A 1187 24.66 -34.47 15.26
C VAL A 1187 25.43 -34.27 13.95
N PRO A 1188 25.04 -34.92 12.86
CA PRO A 1188 25.68 -34.74 11.56
C PRO A 1188 25.59 -33.30 11.04
N ALA A 1189 26.40 -32.98 10.03
CA ALA A 1189 26.32 -31.71 9.30
C ALA A 1189 24.90 -31.45 8.78
N ARG A 1190 24.49 -30.17 8.78
CA ARG A 1190 23.21 -29.70 8.22
C ARG A 1190 22.02 -30.55 8.64
N THR A 1191 21.91 -30.86 9.92
CA THR A 1191 20.90 -31.80 10.43
C THR A 1191 20.20 -31.22 11.65
N THR A 1192 18.86 -31.20 11.61
CA THR A 1192 18.04 -30.97 12.80
C THR A 1192 17.66 -32.31 13.44
N SER A 1193 18.10 -32.56 14.67
CA SER A 1193 17.87 -33.82 15.38
C SER A 1193 17.02 -33.63 16.62
N VAL A 1194 15.99 -34.45 16.77
CA VAL A 1194 15.03 -34.44 17.88
C VAL A 1194 15.23 -35.69 18.73
N PHE A 1195 15.49 -35.49 20.01
CA PHE A 1195 15.74 -36.54 20.99
C PHE A 1195 14.69 -36.54 22.09
N LEU A 1196 14.33 -37.73 22.58
CA LEU A 1196 13.42 -37.94 23.70
C LEU A 1196 14.19 -38.48 24.91
N ALA A 1197 13.95 -37.94 26.09
CA ALA A 1197 14.47 -38.52 27.34
C ALA A 1197 13.83 -39.89 27.65
N ASN A 1198 14.63 -40.83 28.15
CA ASN A 1198 14.17 -42.17 28.55
C ASN A 1198 13.65 -42.17 30.01
N GLY A 1199 12.32 -42.04 30.18
CA GLY A 1199 11.61 -42.20 31.46
C GLY A 1199 10.60 -41.09 31.75
N LYS A 1200 9.51 -41.37 32.49
CA LYS A 1200 8.61 -40.30 32.99
C LYS A 1200 9.39 -39.42 33.97
N SER A 1201 9.26 -38.10 33.83
CA SER A 1201 9.95 -37.04 34.59
C SER A 1201 9.72 -37.12 36.11
N GLY A 1202 10.33 -38.10 36.76
CA GLY A 1202 10.40 -38.24 38.21
C GLY A 1202 11.72 -37.71 38.75
N ARG A 1203 12.05 -36.42 38.55
CA ARG A 1203 13.21 -35.80 39.20
C ARG A 1203 12.94 -34.35 39.59
N ARG A 1204 12.73 -34.14 40.90
CA ARG A 1204 12.93 -32.85 41.57
C ARG A 1204 14.40 -32.45 41.40
N VAL A 1205 14.68 -31.35 40.72
CA VAL A 1205 16.00 -30.72 40.75
C VAL A 1205 15.96 -29.57 41.75
N GLY A 1206 16.81 -29.66 42.78
CA GLY A 1206 16.99 -28.61 43.76
C GLY A 1206 17.82 -27.47 43.18
N ARG A 1207 17.36 -26.24 43.42
CA ARG A 1207 18.11 -25.00 43.17
C ARG A 1207 19.52 -25.07 43.76
N ARG A 1208 20.53 -24.80 42.94
CA ARG A 1208 21.71 -24.04 43.31
C ARG A 1208 22.10 -23.12 42.18
#